data_AF-A0A8C5S4J2-F1
#
_entry.id   AF-A0A8C5S4J2-F1
#
_cell.length_a   1.000
_cell.length_b   1.000
_cell.length_c   1.000
_cell.angle_alpha   90.00
_cell.angle_beta   90.00
_cell.angle_gamma   90.00
#
_symmetry.space_group_name_H-M   'P 1'
#
loop_
_entity.id
_entity.type
_entity.pdbx_description
1 polymer ?
#
loop_
_entity_poly.entity_id
_entity_poly.type
_entity_poly.pdbx_seq_one_letter_code
_entity_poly.pdbx_strand_id
1 'polypeptide(L)'
;MEPSLSRHAAAIPPPLLPLPGAFPRARHVPPPALPIGPKAARDPPPPPRAGHAGSMELLPVQEWRLRVGRLWGSLGPPRREEFSRARSPRETLRLAAPLLRSPEEEAFLRRLSRRLSVRKEPRLAEPCRQEGNRRFRAGQHRAAAALYSRALSHTEAGSPEMAICYANRSAALFHLGQFEVCLEDIGRAQQVGSCPEKLLPKIQLRRAECLLSLGRLQEAAGALCSVQESLSVDQRLEAARHRVLLGRLDELRGGAGEETSLRPPAAPGQAPPDPEPWEESGRVSGTSVAVRLGFSSCKGRHLVAAKDLPPGKLLVREAAFASVLCPGQSLLLEGTAQALQDGQLANPDLHCHHCLCPLLASVPCRGCSYSRYCSPACAQLAWSGYHWAECALGGLLLALGVFCHLAFRTVLVAGFAQVEASVAQSQEWGTWPVPGCEADGRYSGSYRAIFSLLPHTERHGPGFRFLCGLSVAALCRALEDAGLEAWMAGGAPKSEVAPTALEVLGEAMLRHILQLQCNGQAVTTLRPSGPEDGLVAGSGQVRLATGFFPALSLLNHSCDPNTSVAFHGCTVEVRALRPIPLGQELLHCYGPHRCRMGAAERRRQLLAQYFFECHCQACLEELQPSGAPSAPEAGLFRCPACQRPMQGSGTLRCSGGTCNYQVPEEDFHRRLLRLRGLAQSAEELLEHSQLGQALELLQKCRLDAESFLSPAHLRMGEIEDRLAQVQAASGRWQEAAGHLRRSIQAVEAHFGPASIEAGQELFKLAQVLFNGRLAPEALQATQRAEAVLWVHLGTESPQLQELREMRACLEELLQTLPAEDTSEGLL
;
A
#
# COMPACT_ATOMS: atom_id res chain seq x y z
N MET A 1 61.58 34.64 51.26
CA MET A 1 62.21 35.68 50.43
C MET A 1 61.71 35.50 49.01
N GLU A 2 60.92 36.49 48.59
CA GLU A 2 60.59 36.96 47.22
C GLU A 2 61.76 36.94 46.20
N PRO A 3 61.60 37.38 44.91
CA PRO A 3 60.42 37.47 44.00
C PRO A 3 60.72 37.20 42.48
N SER A 4 59.68 37.22 41.62
CA SER A 4 59.53 38.02 40.35
C SER A 4 58.42 37.40 39.45
N LEU A 5 57.23 38.00 39.28
CA LEU A 5 56.76 39.13 38.44
C LEU A 5 56.69 38.89 36.92
N SER A 6 55.47 38.75 36.35
CA SER A 6 54.79 39.82 35.59
C SER A 6 53.52 39.34 34.84
N ARG A 7 52.56 40.27 34.68
CA ARG A 7 51.22 40.17 34.09
C ARG A 7 51.24 40.51 32.60
N HIS A 8 50.28 40.02 31.80
CA HIS A 8 49.55 40.85 30.82
C HIS A 8 48.20 40.27 30.37
N ALA A 9 47.28 41.19 30.07
CA ALA A 9 45.85 41.04 29.82
C ALA A 9 45.53 40.66 28.35
N ALA A 10 44.40 39.96 28.15
CA ALA A 10 43.87 39.60 26.83
C ALA A 10 42.71 40.52 26.43
N ALA A 11 42.74 41.01 25.18
CA ALA A 11 41.76 41.89 24.55
C ALA A 11 40.67 41.11 23.79
N ILE A 12 39.49 41.73 23.71
CA ILE A 12 38.25 41.27 23.06
C ILE A 12 38.26 41.69 21.57
N PRO A 13 37.83 40.84 20.60
CA PRO A 13 37.50 41.27 19.24
C PRO A 13 35.98 41.52 19.03
N PRO A 14 35.58 42.38 18.06
CA PRO A 14 34.22 42.89 17.88
C PRO A 14 33.27 41.95 17.09
N PRO A 15 31.94 42.19 17.11
CA PRO A 15 30.93 41.33 16.49
C PRO A 15 30.80 41.57 14.97
N LEU A 16 30.62 40.48 14.22
CA LEU A 16 30.29 40.49 12.79
C LEU A 16 28.76 40.58 12.59
N LEU A 17 28.35 41.47 11.68
CA LEU A 17 26.98 41.66 11.20
C LEU A 17 26.51 40.46 10.32
N PRO A 18 25.19 40.16 10.25
CA PRO A 18 24.67 39.03 9.47
C PRO A 18 24.41 39.39 8.00
N LEU A 19 24.77 38.49 7.09
CA LEU A 19 24.38 38.50 5.67
C LEU A 19 23.05 37.71 5.48
N PRO A 20 22.16 38.10 4.55
CA PRO A 20 20.88 37.44 4.32
C PRO A 20 21.01 36.30 3.29
N GLY A 21 20.39 35.14 3.56
CA GLY A 21 20.32 34.01 2.61
C GLY A 21 20.41 32.64 3.28
N ALA A 22 19.39 32.25 4.04
CA ALA A 22 19.32 30.95 4.71
C ALA A 22 18.21 30.06 4.10
N PHE A 23 18.61 29.00 3.40
CA PHE A 23 17.76 27.83 3.12
C PHE A 23 17.47 27.08 4.44
N PRO A 24 16.28 26.48 4.62
CA PRO A 24 15.92 25.84 5.88
C PRO A 24 16.72 24.55 6.09
N ARG A 25 17.56 24.53 7.13
CA ARG A 25 18.18 23.29 7.67
C ARG A 25 17.29 22.72 8.79
N ALA A 26 17.04 21.42 8.74
CA ALA A 26 16.45 20.65 9.84
C ALA A 26 17.39 20.65 11.07
N ARG A 27 16.81 20.78 12.26
CA ARG A 27 17.50 21.05 13.53
C ARG A 27 18.04 19.76 14.19
N HIS A 28 19.32 19.78 14.60
CA HIS A 28 19.95 18.75 15.43
C HIS A 28 19.59 18.91 16.93
N VAL A 29 19.38 17.79 17.63
CA VAL A 29 19.27 17.68 19.10
C VAL A 29 20.24 16.58 19.58
N PRO A 30 20.99 16.76 20.68
CA PRO A 30 22.02 15.82 21.13
C PRO A 30 21.46 14.60 21.91
N PRO A 31 22.18 13.47 21.98
CA PRO A 31 21.69 12.21 22.54
C PRO A 31 21.88 12.09 24.08
N PRO A 32 21.02 11.34 24.80
CA PRO A 32 21.26 10.94 26.19
C PRO A 32 21.91 9.54 26.30
N ALA A 33 22.58 9.30 27.44
CA ALA A 33 23.38 8.12 27.76
C ALA A 33 22.54 6.86 28.12
N LEU A 34 23.08 5.68 27.79
CA LEU A 34 22.53 4.34 28.05
C LEU A 34 23.13 3.68 29.31
N PRO A 35 22.39 2.78 29.98
CA PRO A 35 22.96 1.69 30.78
C PRO A 35 22.86 0.31 30.08
N ILE A 36 23.76 -0.58 30.52
CA ILE A 36 24.17 -1.88 29.96
C ILE A 36 23.35 -3.06 30.53
N GLY A 37 23.10 -4.10 29.72
CA GLY A 37 22.77 -5.45 30.22
C GLY A 37 22.16 -6.42 29.18
N PRO A 38 22.73 -7.62 28.92
CA PRO A 38 22.33 -8.50 27.81
C PRO A 38 21.39 -9.64 28.23
N LYS A 39 20.47 -10.05 27.35
CA LYS A 39 19.89 -11.42 27.36
C LYS A 39 19.64 -11.93 25.94
N ALA A 40 20.17 -13.11 25.67
CA ALA A 40 20.08 -13.86 24.43
C ALA A 40 18.64 -14.28 24.09
N ALA A 41 18.25 -14.12 22.83
CA ALA A 41 17.04 -14.71 22.26
C ALA A 41 17.38 -15.42 20.94
N ARG A 42 16.83 -16.62 20.80
CA ARG A 42 17.04 -17.59 19.72
C ARG A 42 16.48 -17.09 18.39
N ASP A 43 17.17 -17.42 17.30
CA ASP A 43 16.85 -17.04 15.92
C ASP A 43 15.41 -17.39 15.49
N PRO A 44 14.63 -16.44 14.97
CA PRO A 44 13.39 -16.75 14.25
C PRO A 44 13.68 -17.18 12.80
N PRO A 45 12.88 -18.08 12.22
CA PRO A 45 13.07 -18.56 10.86
C PRO A 45 12.78 -17.45 9.81
N PRO A 46 13.39 -17.52 8.61
CA PRO A 46 13.31 -16.47 7.59
C PRO A 46 11.90 -16.33 6.97
N PRO A 47 11.51 -15.11 6.54
CA PRO A 47 10.19 -14.86 5.97
C PRO A 47 10.01 -15.47 4.57
N PRO A 48 8.82 -16.03 4.25
CA PRO A 48 8.55 -16.66 2.96
C PRO A 48 8.34 -15.65 1.82
N ARG A 49 8.76 -16.06 0.61
CA ARG A 49 8.79 -15.27 -0.64
C ARG A 49 7.40 -14.80 -1.10
N ALA A 50 7.35 -13.62 -1.70
CA ALA A 50 6.17 -12.85 -2.15
C ALA A 50 5.26 -13.52 -3.21
N GLY A 51 5.50 -14.78 -3.60
CA GLY A 51 4.64 -15.50 -4.55
C GLY A 51 3.60 -16.43 -3.91
N HIS A 52 3.77 -16.83 -2.64
CA HIS A 52 2.85 -17.75 -1.94
C HIS A 52 2.42 -17.26 -0.55
N ALA A 53 3.16 -16.33 0.05
CA ALA A 53 2.88 -15.79 1.39
C ALA A 53 1.60 -14.94 1.48
N GLY A 54 1.06 -14.45 0.35
CA GLY A 54 -0.14 -13.62 0.31
C GLY A 54 -1.47 -14.38 0.41
N SER A 55 -1.47 -15.72 0.50
CA SER A 55 -2.68 -16.55 0.47
C SER A 55 -3.33 -16.79 1.84
N MET A 56 -2.62 -16.57 2.95
CA MET A 56 -3.11 -16.94 4.28
C MET A 56 -4.23 -16.03 4.80
N GLU A 57 -4.25 -14.75 4.40
CA GLU A 57 -5.25 -13.76 4.87
C GLU A 57 -6.51 -13.73 3.99
N LEU A 58 -6.40 -14.20 2.75
CA LEU A 58 -7.49 -14.18 1.79
C LEU A 58 -8.54 -15.25 2.10
N LEU A 59 -8.06 -16.41 2.52
CA LEU A 59 -8.85 -17.53 2.97
C LEU A 59 -9.20 -17.38 4.45
N PRO A 60 -10.14 -18.19 4.97
CA PRO A 60 -10.41 -18.18 6.39
C PRO A 60 -9.17 -18.43 7.24
N VAL A 61 -9.22 -17.96 8.49
CA VAL A 61 -8.13 -18.15 9.45
C VAL A 61 -7.78 -19.63 9.60
N GLN A 62 -6.52 -19.90 9.96
CA GLN A 62 -5.96 -21.25 9.91
C GLN A 62 -6.76 -22.24 10.76
N GLU A 63 -7.26 -21.81 11.92
CA GLU A 63 -8.05 -22.61 12.85
C GLU A 63 -9.36 -23.08 12.21
N TRP A 64 -10.05 -22.20 11.46
CA TRP A 64 -11.24 -22.58 10.71
C TRP A 64 -10.89 -23.54 9.58
N ARG A 65 -9.84 -23.25 8.79
CA ARG A 65 -9.40 -24.15 7.71
C ARG A 65 -9.06 -25.55 8.22
N LEU A 66 -8.38 -25.66 9.35
CA LEU A 66 -8.05 -26.94 9.98
C LEU A 66 -9.31 -27.65 10.51
N ARG A 67 -10.26 -26.92 11.12
CA ARG A 67 -11.54 -27.50 11.57
C ARG A 67 -12.32 -28.07 10.38
N VAL A 68 -12.48 -27.28 9.32
CA VAL A 68 -13.19 -27.70 8.11
C VAL A 68 -12.45 -28.82 7.37
N GLY A 69 -11.12 -28.82 7.37
CA GLY A 69 -10.32 -29.92 6.84
C GLY A 69 -10.55 -31.25 7.57
N ARG A 70 -10.68 -31.21 8.90
CA ARG A 70 -11.05 -32.41 9.70
C ARG A 70 -12.47 -32.88 9.40
N LEU A 71 -13.42 -31.97 9.28
CA LEU A 71 -14.79 -32.29 8.85
C LEU A 71 -14.80 -32.94 7.47
N TRP A 72 -14.08 -32.38 6.50
CA TRP A 72 -13.95 -32.97 5.17
C TRP A 72 -13.37 -34.38 5.22
N GLY A 73 -12.35 -34.60 6.06
CA GLY A 73 -11.72 -35.91 6.27
C GLY A 73 -12.64 -36.94 6.93
N SER A 74 -13.59 -36.52 7.78
CA SER A 74 -14.55 -37.42 8.43
C SER A 74 -15.76 -37.76 7.55
N LEU A 75 -15.97 -37.05 6.43
CA LEU A 75 -17.00 -37.43 5.46
C LEU A 75 -16.66 -38.78 4.81
N GLY A 76 -17.58 -39.74 4.96
CA GLY A 76 -17.50 -41.03 4.28
C GLY A 76 -17.41 -40.86 2.74
N PRO A 77 -16.86 -41.86 2.01
CA PRO A 77 -16.69 -41.78 0.56
C PRO A 77 -17.94 -41.33 -0.23
N PRO A 78 -19.17 -41.79 0.08
CA PRO A 78 -20.37 -41.38 -0.68
C PRO A 78 -20.62 -39.87 -0.62
N ARG A 79 -20.48 -39.25 0.55
CA ARG A 79 -20.69 -37.79 0.70
C ARG A 79 -19.62 -36.99 -0.04
N ARG A 80 -18.36 -37.45 -0.03
CA ARG A 80 -17.29 -36.78 -0.80
C ARG A 80 -17.51 -36.90 -2.30
N GLU A 81 -18.12 -37.99 -2.76
CA GLU A 81 -18.50 -38.16 -4.15
C GLU A 81 -19.64 -37.21 -4.56
N GLU A 82 -20.66 -37.01 -3.71
CA GLU A 82 -21.70 -35.98 -3.93
C GLU A 82 -21.11 -34.58 -4.14
N PHE A 83 -20.19 -34.16 -3.28
CA PHE A 83 -19.47 -32.88 -3.44
C PHE A 83 -18.60 -32.83 -4.70
N SER A 84 -18.09 -33.97 -5.17
CA SER A 84 -17.30 -34.03 -6.41
C SER A 84 -18.19 -33.90 -7.65
N ARG A 85 -19.42 -34.44 -7.57
CA ARG A 85 -20.44 -34.34 -8.62
C ARG A 85 -21.12 -32.98 -8.68
N ALA A 86 -21.19 -32.23 -7.58
CA ALA A 86 -21.74 -30.87 -7.57
C ALA A 86 -21.06 -29.98 -8.64
N ARG A 87 -21.88 -29.36 -9.49
CA ARG A 87 -21.47 -28.48 -10.60
C ARG A 87 -21.84 -27.03 -10.36
N SER A 88 -22.83 -26.76 -9.50
CA SER A 88 -23.26 -25.40 -9.18
C SER A 88 -22.87 -24.96 -7.75
N PRO A 89 -22.72 -23.64 -7.51
CA PRO A 89 -22.60 -23.11 -6.16
C PRO A 89 -23.80 -23.48 -5.28
N ARG A 90 -25.03 -23.45 -5.84
CA ARG A 90 -26.26 -23.83 -5.10
C ARG A 90 -26.20 -25.26 -4.57
N GLU A 91 -25.81 -26.24 -5.39
CA GLU A 91 -25.66 -27.63 -4.97
C GLU A 91 -24.62 -27.77 -3.85
N THR A 92 -23.46 -27.11 -4.02
CA THR A 92 -22.39 -27.13 -3.02
C THR A 92 -22.87 -26.57 -1.68
N LEU A 93 -23.63 -25.48 -1.70
CA LEU A 93 -24.17 -24.86 -0.50
C LEU A 93 -25.21 -25.76 0.20
N ARG A 94 -26.11 -26.38 -0.56
CA ARG A 94 -27.12 -27.31 -0.03
C ARG A 94 -26.50 -28.53 0.64
N LEU A 95 -25.39 -29.03 0.12
CA LEU A 95 -24.64 -30.12 0.74
C LEU A 95 -23.87 -29.68 2.00
N ALA A 96 -23.35 -28.44 2.02
CA ALA A 96 -22.54 -27.93 3.13
C ALA A 96 -23.37 -27.46 4.33
N ALA A 97 -24.48 -26.74 4.10
CA ALA A 97 -25.25 -26.08 5.16
C ALA A 97 -25.76 -27.00 6.29
N PRO A 98 -26.24 -28.23 6.02
CA PRO A 98 -26.66 -29.15 7.08
C PRO A 98 -25.54 -29.54 8.06
N LEU A 99 -24.28 -29.52 7.63
CA LEU A 99 -23.14 -29.92 8.46
C LEU A 99 -22.78 -28.84 9.50
N LEU A 100 -23.15 -27.59 9.24
CA LEU A 100 -22.96 -26.51 10.18
C LEU A 100 -23.95 -26.57 11.36
N ARG A 101 -25.13 -27.16 11.17
CA ARG A 101 -26.20 -27.24 12.19
C ARG A 101 -25.86 -28.12 13.39
N SER A 102 -24.64 -28.66 13.47
CA SER A 102 -24.20 -29.35 14.67
C SER A 102 -23.84 -28.31 15.76
N PRO A 103 -24.26 -28.51 17.02
CA PRO A 103 -23.94 -27.58 18.12
C PRO A 103 -22.43 -27.35 18.31
N GLU A 104 -21.61 -28.33 17.92
CA GLU A 104 -20.15 -28.26 18.04
C GLU A 104 -19.55 -27.23 17.08
N GLU A 105 -19.96 -27.24 15.80
CA GLU A 105 -19.45 -26.28 14.81
C GLU A 105 -19.89 -24.85 15.11
N GLU A 106 -21.15 -24.66 15.48
CA GLU A 106 -21.66 -23.35 15.89
C GLU A 106 -20.90 -22.81 17.10
N ALA A 107 -20.66 -23.65 18.11
CA ALA A 107 -19.89 -23.26 19.29
C ALA A 107 -18.44 -22.94 18.93
N PHE A 108 -17.82 -23.67 18.00
CA PHE A 108 -16.47 -23.39 17.51
C PHE A 108 -16.40 -22.02 16.82
N LEU A 109 -17.28 -21.74 15.86
CA LEU A 109 -17.33 -20.46 15.16
C LEU A 109 -17.64 -19.30 16.09
N ARG A 110 -18.57 -19.46 17.03
CA ARG A 110 -18.87 -18.43 18.04
C ARG A 110 -17.65 -18.11 18.90
N ARG A 111 -16.87 -19.11 19.31
CA ARG A 111 -15.61 -18.88 20.04
C ARG A 111 -14.59 -18.15 19.17
N LEU A 112 -14.40 -18.57 17.93
CA LEU A 112 -13.46 -17.96 17.00
C LEU A 112 -13.81 -16.49 16.71
N SER A 113 -15.08 -16.21 16.40
CA SER A 113 -15.59 -14.86 16.15
C SER A 113 -15.45 -13.95 17.38
N ARG A 114 -15.67 -14.46 18.60
CA ARG A 114 -15.45 -13.69 19.84
C ARG A 114 -13.99 -13.29 20.05
N ARG A 115 -13.02 -14.14 19.69
CA ARG A 115 -11.59 -13.83 19.80
C ARG A 115 -11.17 -12.72 18.83
N LEU A 116 -11.78 -12.70 17.65
CA LEU A 116 -11.59 -11.67 16.61
C LEU A 116 -12.61 -10.52 16.74
N SER A 117 -13.20 -10.34 17.93
CA SER A 117 -14.25 -9.35 18.16
C SER A 117 -13.80 -7.95 17.76
N VAL A 118 -14.67 -7.29 16.98
CA VAL A 118 -14.50 -5.90 16.55
C VAL A 118 -15.33 -4.93 17.41
N ARG A 119 -15.77 -5.37 18.60
CA ARG A 119 -16.56 -4.52 19.49
C ARG A 119 -15.69 -3.40 20.06
N LYS A 120 -16.32 -2.28 20.40
CA LYS A 120 -15.67 -1.21 21.17
C LYS A 120 -15.40 -1.73 22.58
N GLU A 121 -14.20 -1.44 23.07
CA GLU A 121 -13.73 -1.85 24.39
C GLU A 121 -13.07 -0.65 25.05
N PRO A 122 -13.80 0.15 25.85
CA PRO A 122 -13.32 1.42 26.40
C PRO A 122 -11.98 1.33 27.13
N ARG A 123 -11.74 0.19 27.81
CA ARG A 123 -10.47 -0.12 28.49
C ARG A 123 -9.23 -0.08 27.58
N LEU A 124 -9.39 -0.20 26.27
CA LEU A 124 -8.30 -0.21 25.29
C LEU A 124 -7.93 1.20 24.79
N ALA A 125 -8.77 2.21 25.03
CA ALA A 125 -8.48 3.59 24.61
C ALA A 125 -7.26 4.17 25.32
N GLU A 126 -7.18 4.00 26.64
CA GLU A 126 -6.10 4.55 27.47
C GLU A 126 -4.71 4.01 27.08
N PRO A 127 -4.47 2.68 26.96
CA PRO A 127 -3.17 2.16 26.53
C PRO A 127 -2.75 2.66 25.15
N CYS A 128 -3.69 2.73 24.18
CA CYS A 128 -3.40 3.24 22.85
C CYS A 128 -2.98 4.72 22.90
N ARG A 129 -3.69 5.53 23.71
CA ARG A 129 -3.35 6.94 23.91
C ARG A 129 -2.00 7.11 24.59
N GLN A 130 -1.69 6.31 25.60
CA GLN A 130 -0.39 6.36 26.29
C GLN A 130 0.76 6.00 25.35
N GLU A 131 0.60 4.99 24.50
CA GLU A 131 1.58 4.67 23.47
C GLU A 131 1.71 5.80 22.44
N GLY A 132 0.59 6.40 22.03
CA GLY A 132 0.61 7.61 21.20
C GLY A 132 1.39 8.76 21.84
N ASN A 133 1.24 8.98 23.15
CA ASN A 133 2.01 9.97 23.90
C ASN A 133 3.51 9.64 23.91
N ARG A 134 3.91 8.36 24.01
CA ARG A 134 5.31 7.93 23.92
C ARG A 134 5.90 8.26 22.54
N ARG A 135 5.20 7.89 21.45
CA ARG A 135 5.60 8.20 20.07
C ARG A 135 5.69 9.69 19.81
N PHE A 136 4.73 10.46 20.32
CA PHE A 136 4.73 11.92 20.19
C PHE A 136 5.97 12.56 20.83
N ARG A 137 6.35 12.12 22.04
CA ARG A 137 7.56 12.60 22.72
C ARG A 137 8.85 12.20 22.01
N ALA A 138 8.82 11.10 21.25
CA ALA A 138 9.93 10.64 20.41
C ALA A 138 10.00 11.34 19.03
N GLY A 139 9.14 12.34 18.76
CA GLY A 139 9.10 13.05 17.46
C GLY A 139 8.36 12.28 16.35
N GLN A 140 7.88 11.07 16.63
CA GLN A 140 7.16 10.23 15.66
C GLN A 140 5.69 10.63 15.54
N HIS A 141 5.44 11.83 15.01
CA HIS A 141 4.12 12.45 15.04
C HIS A 141 3.06 11.68 14.20
N ARG A 142 3.44 11.09 13.06
CA ARG A 142 2.51 10.31 12.22
C ARG A 142 2.03 9.04 12.93
N ALA A 143 2.97 8.28 13.50
CA ALA A 143 2.65 7.12 14.32
C ALA A 143 1.79 7.49 15.54
N ALA A 144 2.08 8.62 16.20
CA ALA A 144 1.27 9.12 17.30
C ALA A 144 -0.17 9.42 16.86
N ALA A 145 -0.36 10.10 15.71
CA ALA A 145 -1.69 10.40 15.17
C ALA A 145 -2.51 9.13 14.87
N ALA A 146 -1.87 8.10 14.33
CA ALA A 146 -2.52 6.80 14.08
C ALA A 146 -2.91 6.09 15.39
N LEU A 147 -2.06 6.14 16.42
CA LEU A 147 -2.37 5.56 17.74
C LEU A 147 -3.51 6.28 18.47
N TYR A 148 -3.56 7.61 18.41
CA TYR A 148 -4.72 8.37 18.92
C TYR A 148 -5.99 8.04 18.13
N SER A 149 -5.89 7.83 16.82
CA SER A 149 -7.01 7.37 15.97
C SER A 149 -7.49 5.96 16.35
N ARG A 150 -6.57 5.06 16.70
CA ARG A 150 -6.89 3.74 17.25
C ARG A 150 -7.59 3.86 18.61
N ALA A 151 -7.11 4.74 19.50
CA ALA A 151 -7.74 5.00 20.78
C ALA A 151 -9.20 5.47 20.61
N LEU A 152 -9.45 6.45 19.71
CA LEU A 152 -10.79 6.94 19.35
C LEU A 152 -11.73 5.84 18.82
N SER A 153 -11.18 4.76 18.26
CA SER A 153 -12.01 3.64 17.80
C SER A 153 -12.63 2.84 18.95
N HIS A 154 -12.08 2.96 20.17
CA HIS A 154 -12.55 2.27 21.37
C HIS A 154 -13.30 3.17 22.36
N THR A 155 -13.30 4.49 22.19
CA THR A 155 -13.96 5.42 23.11
C THR A 155 -15.49 5.37 22.98
N GLU A 156 -16.15 5.73 24.08
CA GLU A 156 -17.61 5.93 24.13
C GLU A 156 -17.96 7.34 23.65
N ALA A 157 -19.09 7.48 22.98
CA ALA A 157 -19.56 8.79 22.50
C ALA A 157 -19.76 9.75 23.69
N GLY A 158 -19.21 10.97 23.58
CA GLY A 158 -19.30 11.97 24.66
C GLY A 158 -18.29 11.79 25.80
N SER A 159 -17.51 10.71 25.83
CA SER A 159 -16.55 10.48 26.93
C SER A 159 -15.42 11.52 27.00
N PRO A 160 -14.95 11.89 28.21
CA PRO A 160 -13.78 12.77 28.36
C PRO A 160 -12.54 12.22 27.63
N GLU A 161 -12.37 10.89 27.62
CA GLU A 161 -11.28 10.21 26.92
C GLU A 161 -11.30 10.47 25.41
N MET A 162 -12.50 10.57 24.80
CA MET A 162 -12.65 10.96 23.40
C MET A 162 -12.15 12.39 23.15
N ALA A 163 -12.51 13.33 24.01
CA ALA A 163 -12.05 14.73 23.91
C ALA A 163 -10.52 14.82 24.05
N ILE A 164 -9.93 14.08 25.00
CA ILE A 164 -8.48 14.03 25.21
C ILE A 164 -7.78 13.43 23.98
N CYS A 165 -8.32 12.36 23.39
CA CYS A 165 -7.73 11.77 22.19
C CYS A 165 -7.73 12.74 20.99
N TYR A 166 -8.82 13.48 20.75
CA TYR A 166 -8.85 14.53 19.72
C TYR A 166 -7.88 15.68 20.02
N ALA A 167 -7.76 16.09 21.28
CA ALA A 167 -6.80 17.11 21.71
C ALA A 167 -5.33 16.67 21.51
N ASN A 168 -5.01 15.40 21.76
CA ASN A 168 -3.68 14.86 21.54
C ASN A 168 -3.39 14.63 20.04
N ARG A 169 -4.39 14.16 19.28
CA ARG A 169 -4.24 13.98 17.84
C ARG A 169 -4.05 15.30 17.10
N SER A 170 -4.78 16.35 17.46
CA SER A 170 -4.53 17.70 16.93
C SER A 170 -3.11 18.19 17.24
N ALA A 171 -2.48 17.74 18.33
CA ALA A 171 -1.08 18.08 18.61
C ALA A 171 -0.15 17.45 17.58
N ALA A 172 -0.32 16.16 17.32
CA ALA A 172 0.44 15.45 16.31
C ALA A 172 0.23 16.07 14.91
N LEU A 173 -1.01 16.38 14.54
CA LEU A 173 -1.35 17.00 13.26
C LEU A 173 -0.71 18.38 13.09
N PHE A 174 -0.66 19.18 14.15
CA PHE A 174 0.00 20.47 14.15
C PHE A 174 1.49 20.37 13.83
N HIS A 175 2.19 19.42 14.47
CA HIS A 175 3.61 19.19 14.18
C HIS A 175 3.88 18.61 12.78
N LEU A 176 2.87 17.97 12.17
CA LEU A 176 2.92 17.52 10.78
C LEU A 176 2.55 18.61 9.76
N GLY A 177 2.28 19.85 10.20
CA GLY A 177 1.87 20.97 9.32
C GLY A 177 0.45 20.83 8.75
N GLN A 178 -0.36 19.91 9.27
CA GLN A 178 -1.69 19.57 8.75
C GLN A 178 -2.74 20.46 9.43
N PHE A 179 -2.66 21.76 9.18
CA PHE A 179 -3.37 22.79 9.95
C PHE A 179 -4.90 22.70 9.84
N GLU A 180 -5.46 22.45 8.64
CA GLU A 180 -6.91 22.31 8.48
C GLU A 180 -7.47 21.08 9.23
N VAL A 181 -6.83 19.91 9.07
CA VAL A 181 -7.22 18.69 9.80
C VAL A 181 -7.04 18.86 11.32
N CYS A 182 -6.02 19.61 11.74
CA CYS A 182 -5.83 19.98 13.14
C CYS A 182 -7.00 20.83 13.66
N LEU A 183 -7.49 21.81 12.89
CA LEU A 183 -8.64 22.64 13.27
C LEU A 183 -9.93 21.82 13.40
N GLU A 184 -10.14 20.83 12.53
CA GLU A 184 -11.27 19.91 12.63
C GLU A 184 -11.26 19.13 13.95
N ASP A 185 -10.11 18.55 14.31
CA ASP A 185 -9.98 17.77 15.55
C ASP A 185 -10.11 18.64 16.80
N ILE A 186 -9.64 19.90 16.75
CA ILE A 186 -9.90 20.89 17.80
C ILE A 186 -11.41 21.12 17.94
N GLY A 187 -12.11 21.34 16.84
CA GLY A 187 -13.56 21.51 16.84
C GLY A 187 -14.29 20.28 17.40
N ARG A 188 -13.87 19.07 17.00
CA ARG A 188 -14.43 17.81 17.52
C ARG A 188 -14.19 17.68 19.03
N ALA A 189 -13.00 17.98 19.53
CA ALA A 189 -12.69 17.94 20.96
C ALA A 189 -13.61 18.86 21.78
N GLN A 190 -13.92 20.05 21.26
CA GLN A 190 -14.83 21.00 21.89
C GLN A 190 -16.30 20.52 21.84
N GLN A 191 -16.73 19.94 20.72
CA GLN A 191 -18.09 19.42 20.55
C GLN A 191 -18.44 18.25 21.48
N VAL A 192 -17.45 17.48 21.95
CA VAL A 192 -17.68 16.41 22.95
C VAL A 192 -18.22 16.99 24.27
N GLY A 193 -17.91 18.25 24.59
CA GLY A 193 -18.41 18.95 25.79
C GLY A 193 -17.73 18.55 27.11
N SER A 194 -17.01 17.44 27.15
CA SER A 194 -16.32 16.91 28.35
C SER A 194 -14.80 17.08 28.31
N CYS A 195 -14.29 18.04 27.52
CA CYS A 195 -12.86 18.33 27.44
C CYS A 195 -12.35 18.88 28.79
N PRO A 196 -11.28 18.32 29.38
CA PRO A 196 -10.70 18.86 30.61
C PRO A 196 -10.32 20.34 30.50
N GLU A 197 -10.74 21.18 31.45
CA GLU A 197 -10.50 22.63 31.44
C GLU A 197 -9.02 22.99 31.29
N LYS A 198 -8.14 22.18 31.90
CA LYS A 198 -6.68 22.35 31.82
C LYS A 198 -6.11 22.24 30.39
N LEU A 199 -6.82 21.58 29.46
CA LEU A 199 -6.40 21.43 28.07
C LEU A 199 -6.93 22.56 27.19
N LEU A 200 -8.00 23.26 27.60
CA LEU A 200 -8.70 24.20 26.75
C LEU A 200 -7.80 25.36 26.26
N PRO A 201 -6.98 26.03 27.11
CA PRO A 201 -6.08 27.08 26.63
C PRO A 201 -5.02 26.56 25.66
N LYS A 202 -4.51 25.33 25.87
CA LYS A 202 -3.52 24.71 24.96
C LYS A 202 -4.10 24.45 23.58
N ILE A 203 -5.32 23.95 23.53
CA ILE A 203 -6.05 23.65 22.29
C ILE A 203 -6.38 24.96 21.54
N GLN A 204 -6.82 26.00 22.25
CA GLN A 204 -7.13 27.30 21.63
C GLN A 204 -5.89 28.04 21.11
N LEU A 205 -4.77 28.01 21.84
CA LEU A 205 -3.52 28.59 21.34
C LEU A 205 -3.04 27.88 20.07
N ARG A 206 -3.16 26.54 20.02
CA ARG A 206 -2.91 25.78 18.79
C ARG A 206 -3.86 26.18 17.67
N ARG A 207 -5.15 26.38 17.95
CA ARG A 207 -6.16 26.87 16.99
C ARG A 207 -5.72 28.20 16.38
N ALA A 208 -5.35 29.18 17.21
CA ALA A 208 -4.89 30.48 16.75
C ALA A 208 -3.65 30.36 15.86
N GLU A 209 -2.68 29.54 16.24
CA GLU A 209 -1.44 29.35 15.47
C GLU A 209 -1.68 28.64 14.13
N CYS A 210 -2.58 27.66 14.06
CA CYS A 210 -3.04 27.08 12.80
C CYS A 210 -3.66 28.16 11.89
N LEU A 211 -4.57 28.99 12.43
CA LEU A 211 -5.27 30.03 11.67
C LEU A 211 -4.31 31.10 11.14
N LEU A 212 -3.30 31.50 11.93
CA LEU A 212 -2.24 32.39 11.47
C LEU A 212 -1.42 31.77 10.33
N SER A 213 -1.09 30.48 10.46
CA SER A 213 -0.31 29.76 9.44
C SER A 213 -1.09 29.57 8.13
N LEU A 214 -2.42 29.56 8.21
CA LEU A 214 -3.34 29.52 7.06
C LEU A 214 -3.71 30.92 6.52
N GLY A 215 -3.21 32.00 7.12
CA GLY A 215 -3.55 33.38 6.73
C GLY A 215 -4.96 33.83 7.13
N ARG A 216 -5.68 33.05 7.95
CA ARG A 216 -7.05 33.34 8.42
C ARG A 216 -7.04 34.29 9.63
N LEU A 217 -6.51 35.50 9.43
CA LEU A 217 -6.17 36.45 10.50
C LEU A 217 -7.36 36.85 11.39
N GLN A 218 -8.55 36.99 10.81
CA GLN A 218 -9.75 37.39 11.57
C GLN A 218 -10.19 36.31 12.56
N GLU A 219 -10.17 35.05 12.14
CA GLU A 219 -10.49 33.92 13.01
C GLU A 219 -9.39 33.71 14.06
N ALA A 220 -8.13 33.95 13.70
CA ALA A 220 -7.00 33.87 14.64
C ALA A 220 -7.16 34.91 15.76
N ALA A 221 -7.56 36.14 15.43
CA ALA A 221 -7.84 37.19 16.41
C ALA A 221 -8.96 36.78 17.38
N GLY A 222 -10.07 36.27 16.85
CA GLY A 222 -11.18 35.76 17.68
C GLY A 222 -10.75 34.63 18.63
N ALA A 223 -9.93 33.69 18.14
CA ALA A 223 -9.38 32.62 18.97
C ALA A 223 -8.48 33.18 20.10
N LEU A 224 -7.59 34.13 19.81
CA LEU A 224 -6.71 34.74 20.82
C LEU A 224 -7.47 35.56 21.88
N CYS A 225 -8.54 36.27 21.49
CA CYS A 225 -9.41 36.95 22.45
C CYS A 225 -10.07 35.95 23.41
N SER A 226 -10.61 34.85 22.90
CA SER A 226 -11.26 33.81 23.72
C SER A 226 -10.29 33.17 24.72
N VAL A 227 -9.00 33.04 24.37
CA VAL A 227 -7.96 32.53 25.29
C VAL A 227 -7.73 33.51 26.42
N GLN A 228 -7.62 34.80 26.13
CA GLN A 228 -7.34 35.85 27.11
C GLN A 228 -8.38 35.85 28.24
N GLU A 229 -9.65 35.62 27.91
CA GLU A 229 -10.75 35.54 28.87
C GLU A 229 -10.69 34.27 29.76
N SER A 230 -9.95 33.24 29.35
CA SER A 230 -9.90 31.92 29.99
C SER A 230 -8.59 31.59 30.72
N LEU A 231 -7.54 32.42 30.59
CA LEU A 231 -6.22 32.17 31.19
C LEU A 231 -6.23 32.40 32.70
N SER A 232 -5.84 31.40 33.47
CA SER A 232 -5.64 31.53 34.92
C SER A 232 -4.21 31.93 35.28
N VAL A 233 -4.00 32.42 36.51
CA VAL A 233 -2.70 32.90 37.02
C VAL A 233 -1.59 31.81 36.98
N ASP A 234 -1.98 30.54 37.02
CA ASP A 234 -1.07 29.39 37.03
C ASP A 234 -0.55 28.98 35.64
N GLN A 235 -1.08 29.56 34.55
CA GLN A 235 -0.79 29.17 33.16
C GLN A 235 0.26 30.08 32.50
N ARG A 236 1.44 30.19 33.13
CA ARG A 236 2.49 31.12 32.69
C ARG A 236 3.04 30.83 31.28
N LEU A 237 3.14 29.56 30.89
CA LEU A 237 3.65 29.16 29.58
C LEU A 237 2.66 29.52 28.46
N GLU A 238 1.38 29.25 28.68
CA GLU A 238 0.29 29.60 27.77
C GLU A 238 0.16 31.12 27.62
N ALA A 239 0.28 31.88 28.70
CA ALA A 239 0.29 33.34 28.66
C ALA A 239 1.50 33.93 27.91
N ALA A 240 2.67 33.29 27.99
CA ALA A 240 3.82 33.68 27.18
C ALA A 240 3.59 33.39 25.68
N ARG A 241 3.08 32.19 25.35
CA ARG A 241 2.75 31.82 23.96
C ARG A 241 1.66 32.71 23.37
N HIS A 242 0.64 33.05 24.14
CA HIS A 242 -0.42 33.99 23.75
C HIS A 242 0.14 35.34 23.30
N ARG A 243 1.05 35.94 24.10
CA ARG A 243 1.71 37.21 23.75
C ARG A 243 2.54 37.12 22.46
N VAL A 244 3.23 36.00 22.25
CA VAL A 244 3.99 35.77 21.01
C VAL A 244 3.06 35.71 19.79
N LEU A 245 1.93 35.00 19.91
CA LEU A 245 0.97 34.89 18.81
C LEU A 245 0.25 36.21 18.52
N LEU A 246 -0.04 37.03 19.54
CA LEU A 246 -0.54 38.39 19.35
C LEU A 246 0.46 39.26 18.59
N GLY A 247 1.73 39.25 18.98
CA GLY A 247 2.77 39.99 18.25
C GLY A 247 2.85 39.57 16.78
N ARG A 248 2.81 38.25 16.50
CA ARG A 248 2.79 37.73 15.12
C ARG A 248 1.53 38.15 14.34
N LEU A 249 0.37 38.22 14.99
CA LEU A 249 -0.86 38.71 14.37
C LEU A 249 -0.75 40.19 14.01
N ASP A 250 -0.17 41.00 14.91
CA ASP A 250 0.02 42.44 14.70
C ASP A 250 1.05 42.71 13.59
N GLU A 251 2.15 41.94 13.54
CA GLU A 251 3.13 41.97 12.44
C GLU A 251 2.47 41.67 11.09
N LEU A 252 1.68 40.59 11.02
CA LEU A 252 0.98 40.19 9.79
C LEU A 252 -0.10 41.18 9.35
N ARG A 253 -0.71 41.91 10.31
CA ARG A 253 -1.67 43.00 10.01
C ARG A 253 -0.97 44.29 9.61
N GLY A 254 0.17 44.61 10.22
CA GLY A 254 0.96 45.82 9.95
C GLY A 254 1.72 45.77 8.62
N GLY A 255 2.08 44.57 8.14
CA GLY A 255 2.72 44.35 6.84
C GLY A 255 1.81 44.48 5.61
N ALA A 256 0.51 44.77 5.79
CA ALA A 256 -0.44 44.93 4.68
C ALA A 256 -0.40 46.32 4.00
N GLY A 257 0.50 47.22 4.43
CA GLY A 257 0.59 48.61 3.96
C GLY A 257 1.72 48.94 2.96
N GLU A 258 2.65 48.02 2.70
CA GLU A 258 3.68 48.18 1.67
C GLU A 258 3.67 46.94 0.76
N GLU A 259 3.28 47.13 -0.51
CA GLU A 259 3.37 46.13 -1.57
C GLU A 259 4.85 45.79 -1.83
N THR A 260 5.39 44.89 -1.01
CA THR A 260 6.54 44.07 -1.37
C THR A 260 6.03 42.65 -1.44
N SER A 261 5.98 42.10 -2.66
CA SER A 261 5.51 40.75 -2.98
C SER A 261 6.31 39.67 -2.23
N LEU A 262 5.98 39.44 -0.96
CA LEU A 262 6.27 38.19 -0.28
C LEU A 262 5.22 37.18 -0.74
N ARG A 263 5.63 36.36 -1.71
CA ARG A 263 4.88 35.17 -2.13
C ARG A 263 4.48 34.39 -0.87
N PRO A 264 3.21 33.95 -0.74
CA PRO A 264 2.85 33.01 0.31
C PRO A 264 3.76 31.78 0.21
N PRO A 265 4.05 31.06 1.32
CA PRO A 265 4.49 29.68 1.18
C PRO A 265 3.46 29.01 0.27
N ALA A 266 3.93 28.46 -0.86
CA ALA A 266 3.05 27.91 -1.86
C ALA A 266 2.00 27.05 -1.15
N ALA A 267 0.72 27.40 -1.34
CA ALA A 267 -0.34 26.43 -1.16
C ALA A 267 0.14 25.15 -1.89
N PRO A 268 -0.14 23.94 -1.35
CA PRO A 268 0.17 22.70 -2.05
C PRO A 268 -0.23 22.90 -3.52
N GLY A 269 0.75 22.67 -4.38
CA GLY A 269 0.87 23.29 -5.68
C GLY A 269 -0.42 23.32 -6.48
N GLN A 270 -0.47 24.30 -7.38
CA GLN A 270 -1.32 24.37 -8.56
C GLN A 270 -1.95 23.02 -8.91
N ALA A 271 -3.28 23.04 -9.14
CA ALA A 271 -4.05 21.89 -9.58
C ALA A 271 -3.19 21.02 -10.51
N PRO A 272 -3.14 19.69 -10.26
CA PRO A 272 -2.31 18.77 -11.05
C PRO A 272 -2.47 19.11 -12.54
N PRO A 273 -1.37 19.04 -13.34
CA PRO A 273 -1.41 19.39 -14.75
C PRO A 273 -2.65 18.74 -15.36
N ASP A 274 -3.41 19.53 -16.14
CA ASP A 274 -4.74 19.16 -16.64
C ASP A 274 -4.82 17.66 -16.86
N PRO A 275 -5.70 16.94 -16.15
CA PRO A 275 -5.79 15.50 -16.30
C PRO A 275 -5.92 15.23 -17.78
N GLU A 276 -4.96 14.48 -18.32
CA GLU A 276 -4.91 14.09 -19.73
C GLU A 276 -6.34 13.89 -20.24
N PRO A 277 -6.78 14.55 -21.34
CA PRO A 277 -8.18 14.57 -21.75
C PRO A 277 -8.79 13.17 -21.68
N TRP A 278 -9.61 12.94 -20.65
CA TRP A 278 -10.21 11.65 -20.37
C TRP A 278 -11.58 11.61 -21.01
N GLU A 279 -11.64 10.94 -22.15
CA GLU A 279 -12.88 10.62 -22.83
C GLU A 279 -13.22 9.15 -22.57
N GLU A 280 -14.21 8.94 -21.71
CA GLU A 280 -14.70 7.61 -21.36
C GLU A 280 -15.54 7.01 -22.50
N SER A 281 -15.35 5.72 -22.76
CA SER A 281 -16.12 4.96 -23.73
C SER A 281 -17.56 4.76 -23.26
N GLY A 282 -18.53 5.19 -24.05
CA GLY A 282 -19.94 4.86 -23.84
C GLY A 282 -20.28 3.38 -24.02
N ARG A 283 -19.34 2.54 -24.50
CA ARG A 283 -19.56 1.10 -24.72
C ARG A 283 -19.02 0.22 -23.60
N VAL A 284 -17.93 0.63 -22.94
CA VAL A 284 -17.31 -0.13 -21.86
C VAL A 284 -16.91 0.85 -20.77
N SER A 285 -17.66 0.84 -19.66
CA SER A 285 -17.43 1.73 -18.52
C SER A 285 -16.01 1.57 -17.97
N GLY A 286 -15.43 2.68 -17.55
CA GLY A 286 -14.07 2.75 -17.03
C GLY A 286 -12.97 2.65 -18.08
N THR A 287 -13.29 2.55 -19.38
CA THR A 287 -12.27 2.52 -20.46
C THR A 287 -12.28 3.78 -21.30
N SER A 288 -11.15 4.12 -21.93
CA SER A 288 -11.13 5.24 -22.87
C SER A 288 -11.82 4.88 -24.19
N VAL A 289 -12.26 5.90 -24.95
CA VAL A 289 -12.77 5.73 -26.33
C VAL A 289 -11.77 5.04 -27.28
N ALA A 290 -10.49 4.96 -26.89
CA ALA A 290 -9.44 4.29 -27.64
C ALA A 290 -9.40 2.76 -27.40
N VAL A 291 -10.32 2.23 -26.59
CA VAL A 291 -10.41 0.82 -26.23
C VAL A 291 -11.75 0.24 -26.66
N ARG A 292 -11.74 -1.00 -27.16
CA ARG A 292 -12.93 -1.73 -27.57
C ARG A 292 -12.98 -3.11 -26.90
N LEU A 293 -14.19 -3.56 -26.56
CA LEU A 293 -14.44 -4.94 -26.15
C LEU A 293 -14.44 -5.89 -27.36
N GLY A 294 -13.66 -6.94 -27.26
CA GLY A 294 -13.65 -8.09 -28.16
C GLY A 294 -14.15 -9.35 -27.45
N PHE A 295 -14.63 -10.31 -28.24
CA PHE A 295 -14.99 -11.65 -27.78
C PHE A 295 -14.52 -12.68 -28.81
N SER A 296 -13.93 -13.78 -28.34
CA SER A 296 -13.56 -14.93 -29.17
C SER A 296 -13.72 -16.22 -28.38
N SER A 297 -13.89 -17.36 -29.07
CA SER A 297 -14.01 -18.67 -28.42
C SER A 297 -12.75 -19.08 -27.65
N CYS A 298 -11.56 -18.67 -28.10
CA CYS A 298 -10.29 -19.04 -27.48
C CYS A 298 -9.88 -18.12 -26.33
N LYS A 299 -10.10 -16.80 -26.45
CA LYS A 299 -9.69 -15.81 -25.43
C LYS A 299 -10.82 -15.38 -24.51
N GLY A 300 -12.06 -15.74 -24.83
CA GLY A 300 -13.23 -15.15 -24.19
C GLY A 300 -13.32 -13.65 -24.44
N ARG A 301 -13.76 -12.91 -23.42
CA ARG A 301 -13.83 -11.45 -23.42
C ARG A 301 -12.42 -10.86 -23.28
N HIS A 302 -12.11 -9.84 -24.06
CA HIS A 302 -10.81 -9.18 -24.03
C HIS A 302 -10.90 -7.74 -24.51
N LEU A 303 -9.96 -6.89 -24.08
CA LEU A 303 -9.86 -5.51 -24.56
C LEU A 303 -8.85 -5.41 -25.71
N VAL A 304 -9.17 -4.61 -26.72
CA VAL A 304 -8.30 -4.34 -27.87
C VAL A 304 -8.19 -2.85 -28.14
N ALA A 305 -7.08 -2.44 -28.74
CA ALA A 305 -6.86 -1.07 -29.16
C ALA A 305 -7.78 -0.71 -30.33
N ALA A 306 -8.50 0.41 -30.23
CA ALA A 306 -9.36 0.94 -31.28
C ALA A 306 -8.64 1.92 -32.22
N LYS A 307 -7.38 2.25 -31.93
CA LYS A 307 -6.43 3.04 -32.71
C LYS A 307 -5.01 2.74 -32.22
N ASP A 308 -3.99 3.28 -32.89
CA ASP A 308 -2.62 3.19 -32.38
C ASP A 308 -2.49 3.99 -31.06
N LEU A 309 -1.88 3.37 -30.05
CA LEU A 309 -1.74 3.93 -28.70
C LEU A 309 -0.26 4.19 -28.38
N PRO A 310 0.12 5.44 -28.03
CA PRO A 310 1.47 5.73 -27.58
C PRO A 310 1.71 5.24 -26.14
N PRO A 311 2.98 5.05 -25.74
CA PRO A 311 3.34 4.80 -24.34
C PRO A 311 2.79 5.88 -23.40
N GLY A 312 2.38 5.47 -22.20
CA GLY A 312 1.81 6.34 -21.16
C GLY A 312 0.33 6.68 -21.35
N LYS A 313 -0.29 6.38 -22.50
CA LYS A 313 -1.71 6.65 -22.75
C LYS A 313 -2.59 5.98 -21.71
N LEU A 314 -3.49 6.74 -21.06
CA LEU A 314 -4.49 6.18 -20.14
C LEU A 314 -5.57 5.38 -20.90
N LEU A 315 -5.70 4.10 -20.55
CA LEU A 315 -6.56 3.11 -21.23
C LEU A 315 -7.79 2.74 -20.39
N VAL A 316 -7.59 2.55 -19.08
CA VAL A 316 -8.65 2.21 -18.12
C VAL A 316 -8.47 3.08 -16.88
N ARG A 317 -9.57 3.65 -16.38
CA ARG A 317 -9.68 4.29 -15.08
C ARG A 317 -10.97 3.80 -14.44
N GLU A 318 -10.86 2.99 -13.41
CA GLU A 318 -12.02 2.29 -12.81
C GLU A 318 -11.93 2.28 -11.28
N ALA A 319 -13.01 2.66 -10.61
CA ALA A 319 -13.15 2.44 -9.17
C ALA A 319 -13.59 1.00 -8.90
N ALA A 320 -13.10 0.40 -7.81
CA ALA A 320 -13.53 -0.94 -7.42
C ALA A 320 -15.06 -1.00 -7.23
N PHE A 321 -15.73 -1.99 -7.82
CA PHE A 321 -17.14 -2.26 -7.55
C PHE A 321 -17.36 -2.56 -6.06
N ALA A 322 -16.46 -3.39 -5.50
CA ALA A 322 -16.32 -3.61 -4.07
C ALA A 322 -14.86 -3.93 -3.76
N SER A 323 -14.38 -3.51 -2.60
CA SER A 323 -13.04 -3.84 -2.10
C SER A 323 -13.03 -4.01 -0.58
N VAL A 324 -12.12 -4.84 -0.06
CA VAL A 324 -11.92 -5.10 1.37
C VAL A 324 -10.43 -5.03 1.70
N LEU A 325 -10.07 -4.29 2.75
CA LEU A 325 -8.70 -4.21 3.27
C LEU A 325 -8.22 -5.57 3.77
N CYS A 326 -6.98 -5.92 3.45
CA CYS A 326 -6.32 -7.08 4.05
C CYS A 326 -5.91 -6.72 5.48
N PRO A 327 -6.31 -7.51 6.50
CA PRO A 327 -6.04 -7.16 7.89
C PRO A 327 -4.54 -7.21 8.26
N GLY A 328 -3.71 -7.95 7.53
CA GLY A 328 -2.30 -8.14 7.87
C GLY A 328 -2.06 -9.23 8.93
N GLN A 329 -0.88 -9.83 8.91
CA GLN A 329 -0.52 -10.98 9.77
C GLN A 329 -0.66 -10.69 11.27
N SER A 330 -0.35 -9.46 11.70
CA SER A 330 -0.42 -9.06 13.12
C SER A 330 -1.83 -9.08 13.71
N LEU A 331 -2.90 -9.07 12.89
CA LEU A 331 -4.28 -9.18 13.36
C LEU A 331 -4.82 -10.62 13.33
N LEU A 332 -4.15 -11.53 12.62
CA LEU A 332 -4.61 -12.92 12.41
C LEU A 332 -3.92 -13.93 13.34
N LEU A 333 -2.81 -13.56 13.99
CA LEU A 333 -2.18 -14.35 15.04
C LEU A 333 -2.82 -13.98 16.39
N GLU A 334 -3.37 -15.00 17.04
CA GLU A 334 -4.23 -14.99 18.22
C GLU A 334 -3.98 -13.90 19.30
N GLY A 335 -5.06 -13.20 19.70
CA GLY A 335 -5.25 -12.73 21.09
C GLY A 335 -4.83 -11.30 21.44
N THR A 336 -5.74 -10.35 21.23
CA THR A 336 -6.13 -9.29 22.19
C THR A 336 -5.20 -9.08 23.39
N ALA A 337 -4.34 -8.04 23.31
CA ALA A 337 -3.60 -7.30 24.36
C ALA A 337 -2.12 -7.10 24.00
N GLN A 338 -1.46 -8.11 23.42
CA GLN A 338 0.00 -8.07 23.20
C GLN A 338 0.40 -7.21 21.99
N ALA A 339 -0.30 -7.36 20.85
CA ALA A 339 -0.15 -6.46 19.69
C ALA A 339 -0.57 -5.00 19.98
N LEU A 340 -1.37 -4.77 21.04
CA LEU A 340 -1.71 -3.43 21.55
C LEU A 340 -0.57 -2.85 22.42
N GLN A 341 0.17 -3.70 23.14
CA GLN A 341 1.32 -3.32 23.96
C GLN A 341 2.55 -2.98 23.09
N ASP A 342 2.72 -3.67 21.96
CA ASP A 342 3.84 -3.45 21.03
C ASP A 342 3.65 -2.22 20.13
N GLY A 343 2.47 -1.58 20.15
CA GLY A 343 2.20 -0.37 19.38
C GLY A 343 2.29 -0.56 17.86
N GLN A 344 2.15 -1.80 17.36
CA GLN A 344 2.21 -2.08 15.93
C GLN A 344 0.91 -1.65 15.23
N LEU A 345 1.05 -0.83 14.19
CA LEU A 345 -0.04 -0.35 13.34
C LEU A 345 -0.18 -1.27 12.12
N ALA A 346 -1.41 -1.70 11.83
CA ALA A 346 -1.72 -2.56 10.69
C ALA A 346 -2.43 -1.78 9.56
N ASN A 347 -2.60 -2.42 8.39
CA ASN A 347 -3.29 -1.81 7.25
C ASN A 347 -4.66 -1.21 7.61
N PRO A 348 -5.51 -1.87 8.44
CA PRO A 348 -6.77 -1.28 8.88
C PRO A 348 -6.60 0.04 9.65
N ASP A 349 -5.52 0.21 10.42
CA ASP A 349 -5.25 1.44 11.19
C ASP A 349 -4.80 2.59 10.29
N LEU A 350 -4.18 2.25 9.17
CA LEU A 350 -3.47 3.18 8.30
C LEU A 350 -4.27 3.56 7.05
N HIS A 351 -5.39 2.89 6.74
CA HIS A 351 -6.14 3.12 5.51
C HIS A 351 -7.66 3.13 5.71
N CYS A 352 -8.34 3.95 4.92
CA CYS A 352 -9.79 4.08 4.94
C CYS A 352 -10.46 2.76 4.52
N HIS A 353 -11.44 2.30 5.28
CA HIS A 353 -12.17 1.05 4.98
C HIS A 353 -13.16 1.16 3.80
N HIS A 354 -13.28 2.36 3.23
CA HIS A 354 -14.12 2.64 2.05
C HIS A 354 -13.25 2.94 0.82
N CYS A 355 -12.53 4.07 0.81
CA CYS A 355 -11.76 4.51 -0.36
C CYS A 355 -10.30 4.03 -0.38
N LEU A 356 -9.85 3.30 0.65
CA LEU A 356 -8.47 2.82 0.80
C LEU A 356 -7.38 3.92 0.88
N CYS A 357 -7.73 5.20 0.88
CA CYS A 357 -6.75 6.27 1.06
C CYS A 357 -6.06 6.18 2.44
N PRO A 358 -4.78 6.56 2.54
CA PRO A 358 -4.07 6.61 3.82
C PRO A 358 -4.79 7.48 4.84
N LEU A 359 -4.79 7.04 6.10
CA LEU A 359 -5.39 7.73 7.23
C LEU A 359 -4.33 8.51 7.99
N LEU A 360 -4.60 9.80 8.13
CA LEU A 360 -3.86 10.66 9.04
C LEU A 360 -4.67 10.93 10.32
N ALA A 361 -5.95 11.29 10.17
CA ALA A 361 -6.89 11.52 11.26
C ALA A 361 -8.21 10.81 10.94
N SER A 362 -8.38 9.58 11.43
CA SER A 362 -9.54 8.78 11.06
C SER A 362 -10.83 9.21 11.78
N VAL A 363 -11.95 9.00 11.11
CA VAL A 363 -13.30 9.01 11.68
C VAL A 363 -13.65 7.56 12.04
N PRO A 364 -13.77 7.19 13.32
CA PRO A 364 -14.10 5.82 13.72
C PRO A 364 -15.57 5.49 13.46
N CYS A 365 -15.87 4.22 13.19
CA CYS A 365 -17.24 3.74 13.20
C CYS A 365 -17.90 3.96 14.58
N ARG A 366 -19.22 4.20 14.58
CA ARG A 366 -20.01 4.34 15.81
C ARG A 366 -20.30 2.98 16.47
N GLY A 367 -20.43 1.90 15.70
CA GLY A 367 -20.80 0.58 16.21
C GLY A 367 -19.63 -0.36 16.52
N CYS A 368 -18.57 -0.36 15.70
CA CYS A 368 -17.41 -1.23 15.88
C CYS A 368 -16.11 -0.44 16.10
N SER A 369 -15.08 -1.11 16.61
CA SER A 369 -13.72 -0.56 16.77
C SER A 369 -12.82 -0.80 15.55
N TYR A 370 -13.26 -1.63 14.61
CA TYR A 370 -12.44 -2.05 13.47
C TYR A 370 -12.48 -1.05 12.31
N SER A 371 -13.67 -0.69 11.83
CA SER A 371 -13.80 0.16 10.64
C SER A 371 -13.60 1.63 10.97
N ARG A 372 -12.82 2.28 10.11
CA ARG A 372 -12.43 3.70 10.23
C ARG A 372 -12.24 4.33 8.85
N TYR A 373 -12.51 5.62 8.76
CA TYR A 373 -12.70 6.32 7.50
C TYR A 373 -11.87 7.60 7.45
N CYS A 374 -11.52 8.06 6.24
CA CYS A 374 -10.77 9.32 6.09
C CYS A 374 -11.65 10.55 6.34
N SER A 375 -12.97 10.43 6.18
CA SER A 375 -13.90 11.54 6.34
C SER A 375 -15.30 11.06 6.79
N PRO A 376 -16.14 11.96 7.32
CA PRO A 376 -17.54 11.65 7.61
C PRO A 376 -18.32 11.20 6.36
N ALA A 377 -17.99 11.73 5.18
CA ALA A 377 -18.61 11.32 3.92
C ALA A 377 -18.30 9.84 3.60
N CYS A 378 -17.04 9.41 3.69
CA CYS A 378 -16.68 8.00 3.53
C CYS A 378 -17.35 7.09 4.56
N ALA A 379 -17.47 7.56 5.81
CA ALA A 379 -18.18 6.81 6.86
C ALA A 379 -19.65 6.62 6.51
N GLN A 380 -20.31 7.67 6.01
CA GLN A 380 -21.71 7.63 5.62
C GLN A 380 -21.94 6.75 4.39
N LEU A 381 -21.12 6.87 3.34
CA LEU A 381 -21.21 6.05 2.13
C LEU A 381 -21.02 4.56 2.46
N ALA A 382 -20.03 4.23 3.30
CA ALA A 382 -19.85 2.86 3.77
C ALA A 382 -21.06 2.38 4.58
N TRP A 383 -21.57 3.20 5.49
CA TRP A 383 -22.73 2.85 6.33
C TRP A 383 -23.99 2.63 5.51
N SER A 384 -24.30 3.47 4.52
CA SER A 384 -25.51 3.30 3.70
C SER A 384 -25.37 2.17 2.67
N GLY A 385 -24.15 1.87 2.21
CA GLY A 385 -23.90 0.84 1.21
C GLY A 385 -23.85 -0.58 1.78
N TYR A 386 -23.03 -0.83 2.81
CA TYR A 386 -22.73 -2.20 3.23
C TYR A 386 -22.40 -2.35 4.72
N HIS A 387 -21.77 -1.33 5.35
CA HIS A 387 -21.18 -1.50 6.66
C HIS A 387 -22.23 -1.69 7.77
N TRP A 388 -23.46 -1.19 7.59
CA TRP A 388 -24.57 -1.42 8.51
C TRP A 388 -24.77 -2.92 8.82
N ALA A 389 -24.64 -3.79 7.81
CA ALA A 389 -24.77 -5.24 7.95
C ALA A 389 -23.46 -5.90 8.43
N GLU A 390 -22.31 -5.39 7.98
CA GLU A 390 -21.01 -5.93 8.36
C GLU A 390 -20.61 -5.61 9.81
N CYS A 391 -21.09 -4.49 10.35
CA CYS A 391 -20.61 -3.92 11.62
C CYS A 391 -20.70 -4.90 12.78
N ALA A 392 -21.84 -5.61 12.92
CA ALA A 392 -22.04 -6.60 13.97
C ALA A 392 -21.34 -7.94 13.67
N LEU A 393 -21.11 -8.24 12.39
CA LEU A 393 -20.54 -9.50 11.91
C LEU A 393 -19.01 -9.45 11.75
N GLY A 394 -18.36 -8.32 12.01
CA GLY A 394 -16.95 -8.12 11.68
C GLY A 394 -16.00 -9.19 12.24
N GLY A 395 -16.23 -9.69 13.46
CA GLY A 395 -15.41 -10.78 14.01
C GLY A 395 -15.57 -12.11 13.27
N LEU A 396 -16.79 -12.40 12.77
CA LEU A 396 -17.02 -13.56 11.90
C LEU A 396 -16.41 -13.34 10.51
N LEU A 397 -16.55 -12.15 9.92
CA LEU A 397 -15.97 -11.82 8.62
C LEU A 397 -14.44 -11.93 8.64
N LEU A 398 -13.78 -11.46 9.71
CA LEU A 398 -12.35 -11.66 9.92
C LEU A 398 -11.99 -13.15 10.02
N ALA A 399 -12.80 -13.95 10.73
CA ALA A 399 -12.58 -15.40 10.84
C ALA A 399 -12.71 -16.13 9.49
N LEU A 400 -13.68 -15.73 8.66
CA LEU A 400 -13.97 -16.34 7.37
C LEU A 400 -13.07 -15.80 6.22
N GLY A 401 -12.26 -14.78 6.49
CA GLY A 401 -11.24 -14.26 5.58
C GLY A 401 -11.76 -13.27 4.53
N VAL A 402 -10.82 -12.59 3.86
CA VAL A 402 -11.12 -11.48 2.93
C VAL A 402 -12.02 -11.91 1.77
N PHE A 403 -11.91 -13.14 1.27
CA PHE A 403 -12.77 -13.60 0.18
C PHE A 403 -14.24 -13.69 0.58
N CYS A 404 -14.53 -14.22 1.77
CA CYS A 404 -15.90 -14.29 2.28
C CYS A 404 -16.44 -12.88 2.56
N HIS A 405 -15.62 -12.01 3.15
CA HIS A 405 -16.00 -10.60 3.41
C HIS A 405 -16.30 -9.85 2.11
N LEU A 406 -15.42 -9.95 1.12
CA LEU A 406 -15.61 -9.27 -0.17
C LEU A 406 -16.81 -9.82 -0.93
N ALA A 407 -17.05 -11.14 -0.91
CA ALA A 407 -18.25 -11.73 -1.51
C ALA A 407 -19.54 -11.19 -0.87
N PHE A 408 -19.56 -11.09 0.47
CA PHE A 408 -20.70 -10.52 1.18
C PHE A 408 -20.90 -9.03 0.87
N ARG A 409 -19.82 -8.24 0.90
CA ARG A 409 -19.87 -6.82 0.53
C ARG A 409 -20.39 -6.62 -0.89
N THR A 410 -19.98 -7.48 -1.81
CA THR A 410 -20.39 -7.42 -3.22
C THR A 410 -21.91 -7.59 -3.38
N VAL A 411 -22.52 -8.55 -2.67
CA VAL A 411 -24.00 -8.73 -2.74
C VAL A 411 -24.76 -7.60 -2.03
N LEU A 412 -24.20 -7.00 -0.99
CA LEU A 412 -24.79 -5.82 -0.32
C LEU A 412 -24.77 -4.60 -1.24
N VAL A 413 -23.61 -4.30 -1.85
CA VAL A 413 -23.43 -3.17 -2.78
C VAL A 413 -24.34 -3.32 -4.01
N ALA A 414 -24.51 -4.54 -4.52
CA ALA A 414 -25.41 -4.83 -5.62
C ALA A 414 -26.90 -4.61 -5.28
N GLY A 415 -27.28 -4.91 -4.03
CA GLY A 415 -28.67 -4.95 -3.60
C GLY A 415 -29.40 -6.24 -4.01
N PHE A 416 -30.29 -6.73 -3.14
CA PHE A 416 -30.93 -8.04 -3.29
C PHE A 416 -31.66 -8.23 -4.63
N ALA A 417 -32.36 -7.21 -5.13
CA ALA A 417 -33.10 -7.30 -6.39
C ALA A 417 -32.19 -7.61 -7.60
N GLN A 418 -31.00 -7.00 -7.67
CA GLN A 418 -30.03 -7.27 -8.74
C GLN A 418 -29.40 -8.66 -8.58
N VAL A 419 -29.15 -9.06 -7.34
CA VAL A 419 -28.62 -10.40 -7.02
C VAL A 419 -29.60 -11.49 -7.46
N GLU A 420 -30.87 -11.34 -7.07
CA GLU A 420 -31.93 -12.28 -7.42
C GLU A 420 -32.12 -12.39 -8.94
N ALA A 421 -32.17 -11.25 -9.65
CA ALA A 421 -32.28 -11.24 -11.11
C ALA A 421 -31.09 -11.93 -11.79
N SER A 422 -29.87 -11.69 -11.30
CA SER A 422 -28.65 -12.27 -11.88
C SER A 422 -28.54 -13.78 -11.63
N VAL A 423 -28.94 -14.25 -10.43
CA VAL A 423 -29.00 -15.68 -10.11
C VAL A 423 -30.04 -16.38 -10.97
N ALA A 424 -31.22 -15.79 -11.16
CA ALA A 424 -32.26 -16.35 -12.03
C ALA A 424 -31.80 -16.45 -13.49
N GLN A 425 -31.18 -15.40 -14.02
CA GLN A 425 -30.71 -15.35 -15.42
C GLN A 425 -29.43 -16.17 -15.68
N SER A 426 -28.75 -16.66 -14.64
CA SER A 426 -27.49 -17.40 -14.79
C SER A 426 -27.60 -18.67 -15.64
N GLN A 427 -28.80 -19.22 -15.75
CA GLN A 427 -29.12 -20.40 -16.57
C GLN A 427 -29.28 -20.06 -18.07
N GLU A 428 -29.46 -18.78 -18.41
CA GLU A 428 -29.83 -18.34 -19.76
C GLU A 428 -28.70 -17.62 -20.52
N TRP A 429 -27.52 -17.43 -19.92
CA TRP A 429 -26.43 -16.66 -20.54
C TRP A 429 -25.88 -17.22 -21.85
N GLY A 430 -26.18 -18.47 -22.21
CA GLY A 430 -25.88 -19.03 -23.52
C GLY A 430 -26.56 -18.28 -24.68
N THR A 431 -27.55 -17.42 -24.39
CA THR A 431 -28.28 -16.62 -25.38
C THR A 431 -27.62 -15.26 -25.69
N TRP A 432 -26.63 -14.83 -24.92
CA TRP A 432 -26.04 -13.50 -25.03
C TRP A 432 -24.81 -13.48 -25.94
N PRO A 433 -24.66 -12.46 -26.82
CA PRO A 433 -23.48 -12.35 -27.68
C PRO A 433 -22.17 -12.22 -26.90
N VAL A 434 -22.19 -11.45 -25.80
CA VAL A 434 -21.05 -11.24 -24.90
C VAL A 434 -21.53 -11.24 -23.43
N PRO A 435 -21.07 -12.18 -22.58
CA PRO A 435 -21.50 -12.25 -21.18
C PRO A 435 -21.16 -10.99 -20.39
N GLY A 436 -22.12 -10.49 -19.60
CA GLY A 436 -21.96 -9.31 -18.76
C GLY A 436 -22.33 -7.99 -19.43
N CYS A 437 -22.54 -7.98 -20.74
CA CYS A 437 -23.11 -6.83 -21.45
C CYS A 437 -24.61 -6.70 -21.14
N GLU A 438 -25.09 -5.46 -21.16
CA GLU A 438 -26.52 -5.09 -21.17
C GLU A 438 -27.13 -5.32 -22.55
N ALA A 439 -28.47 -5.29 -22.67
CA ALA A 439 -29.19 -5.69 -23.89
C ALA A 439 -28.81 -4.86 -25.13
N ASP A 440 -28.31 -3.65 -24.94
CA ASP A 440 -27.80 -2.76 -25.99
C ASP A 440 -26.31 -2.99 -26.33
N GLY A 441 -25.68 -4.01 -25.73
CA GLY A 441 -24.29 -4.39 -25.93
C GLY A 441 -23.28 -3.62 -25.06
N ARG A 442 -23.72 -2.71 -24.19
CA ARG A 442 -22.81 -1.96 -23.30
C ARG A 442 -22.32 -2.82 -22.13
N TYR A 443 -21.06 -2.67 -21.75
CA TYR A 443 -20.48 -3.29 -20.54
C TYR A 443 -20.36 -2.21 -19.46
N SER A 444 -21.38 -2.11 -18.60
CA SER A 444 -21.67 -0.93 -17.76
C SER A 444 -20.99 -0.90 -16.38
N GLY A 445 -20.00 -1.76 -16.12
CA GLY A 445 -19.42 -1.92 -14.78
C GLY A 445 -20.43 -2.35 -13.71
N SER A 446 -21.61 -2.86 -14.11
CA SER A 446 -22.72 -3.22 -13.24
C SER A 446 -22.47 -4.51 -12.46
N TYR A 447 -23.37 -4.84 -11.52
CA TYR A 447 -23.32 -6.13 -10.85
C TYR A 447 -23.42 -7.31 -11.83
N ARG A 448 -24.16 -7.14 -12.94
CA ARG A 448 -24.24 -8.13 -14.03
C ARG A 448 -22.85 -8.43 -14.61
N ALA A 449 -22.04 -7.41 -14.84
CA ALA A 449 -20.66 -7.56 -15.28
C ALA A 449 -19.83 -8.38 -14.27
N ILE A 450 -19.90 -8.07 -12.98
CA ILE A 450 -19.23 -8.84 -11.91
C ILE A 450 -19.71 -10.28 -11.85
N PHE A 451 -21.03 -10.49 -11.82
CA PHE A 451 -21.61 -11.81 -11.68
C PHE A 451 -21.33 -12.69 -12.91
N SER A 452 -21.11 -12.08 -14.09
CA SER A 452 -20.67 -12.78 -15.31
C SER A 452 -19.17 -13.12 -15.36
N LEU A 453 -18.33 -12.67 -14.43
CA LEU A 453 -16.92 -13.07 -14.34
C LEU A 453 -16.80 -14.59 -14.15
N LEU A 454 -15.71 -15.20 -14.63
CA LEU A 454 -15.59 -16.66 -14.64
C LEU A 454 -15.29 -17.19 -13.23
N PRO A 455 -16.16 -18.04 -12.64
CA PRO A 455 -15.88 -18.66 -11.34
C PRO A 455 -15.00 -19.92 -11.44
N HIS A 456 -14.91 -20.54 -12.63
CA HIS A 456 -14.31 -21.86 -12.86
C HIS A 456 -14.76 -22.94 -11.86
N THR A 457 -16.04 -22.91 -11.45
CA THR A 457 -16.62 -23.76 -10.38
C THR A 457 -16.23 -25.24 -10.47
N GLU A 458 -16.14 -25.80 -11.67
CA GLU A 458 -15.82 -27.22 -11.87
C GLU A 458 -14.32 -27.55 -11.80
N ARG A 459 -13.45 -26.55 -11.94
CA ARG A 459 -11.99 -26.71 -11.89
C ARG A 459 -11.43 -26.60 -10.47
N HIS A 460 -12.23 -26.08 -9.54
CA HIS A 460 -11.87 -26.06 -8.12
C HIS A 460 -11.98 -27.45 -7.49
N GLY A 461 -10.99 -27.82 -6.67
CA GLY A 461 -11.03 -29.09 -5.95
C GLY A 461 -12.24 -29.19 -5.00
N PRO A 462 -12.84 -30.38 -4.82
CA PRO A 462 -14.06 -30.56 -4.03
C PRO A 462 -13.88 -30.13 -2.56
N GLY A 463 -12.70 -30.37 -1.96
CA GLY A 463 -12.41 -29.91 -0.60
C GLY A 463 -12.32 -28.38 -0.46
N PHE A 464 -11.89 -27.67 -1.51
CA PHE A 464 -11.90 -26.20 -1.51
C PHE A 464 -13.32 -25.66 -1.64
N ARG A 465 -14.13 -26.23 -2.56
CA ARG A 465 -15.55 -25.89 -2.69
C ARG A 465 -16.32 -26.15 -1.41
N PHE A 466 -15.99 -27.23 -0.69
CA PHE A 466 -16.52 -27.53 0.63
C PHE A 466 -16.18 -26.44 1.65
N LEU A 467 -14.91 -26.02 1.73
CA LEU A 467 -14.47 -24.93 2.61
C LEU A 467 -15.22 -23.62 2.35
N CYS A 468 -15.34 -23.23 1.08
CA CYS A 468 -16.05 -22.02 0.68
C CYS A 468 -17.56 -22.16 1.01
N GLY A 469 -18.17 -23.29 0.67
CA GLY A 469 -19.59 -23.54 0.92
C GLY A 469 -19.95 -23.51 2.40
N LEU A 470 -19.13 -24.13 3.26
CA LEU A 470 -19.36 -24.13 4.70
C LEU A 470 -19.13 -22.75 5.33
N SER A 471 -18.15 -21.99 4.84
CA SER A 471 -17.92 -20.59 5.24
C SER A 471 -19.11 -19.69 4.88
N VAL A 472 -19.67 -19.84 3.68
CA VAL A 472 -20.86 -19.09 3.25
C VAL A 472 -22.10 -19.51 4.04
N ALA A 473 -22.28 -20.80 4.30
CA ALA A 473 -23.37 -21.28 5.14
C ALA A 473 -23.30 -20.69 6.56
N ALA A 474 -22.09 -20.56 7.12
CA ALA A 474 -21.87 -19.91 8.42
C ALA A 474 -22.27 -18.45 8.43
N LEU A 475 -21.94 -17.72 7.36
CA LEU A 475 -22.38 -16.34 7.23
C LEU A 475 -23.91 -16.24 7.05
N CYS A 476 -24.53 -17.10 6.24
CA CYS A 476 -25.99 -17.12 6.07
C CYS A 476 -26.71 -17.36 7.41
N ARG A 477 -26.24 -18.31 8.22
CA ARG A 477 -26.77 -18.55 9.57
C ARG A 477 -26.63 -17.32 10.47
N ALA A 478 -25.50 -16.63 10.42
CA ALA A 478 -25.29 -15.42 11.20
C ALA A 478 -26.19 -14.25 10.75
N LEU A 479 -26.57 -14.19 9.46
CA LEU A 479 -27.53 -13.22 8.94
C LEU A 479 -28.96 -13.51 9.45
N GLU A 480 -29.36 -14.78 9.44
CA GLU A 480 -30.62 -15.26 10.05
C GLU A 480 -30.68 -14.87 11.54
N ASP A 481 -29.67 -15.26 12.32
CA ASP A 481 -29.60 -14.99 13.77
C ASP A 481 -29.64 -13.48 14.09
N ALA A 482 -29.10 -12.65 13.19
CA ALA A 482 -29.09 -11.19 13.35
C ALA A 482 -30.39 -10.51 12.87
N GLY A 483 -31.36 -11.26 12.33
CA GLY A 483 -32.60 -10.72 11.78
C GLY A 483 -32.39 -9.82 10.56
N LEU A 484 -31.26 -9.95 9.87
CA LEU A 484 -30.91 -9.09 8.72
C LEU A 484 -31.62 -9.53 7.43
N GLU A 485 -32.46 -10.55 7.51
CA GLU A 485 -33.33 -11.02 6.44
C GLU A 485 -34.45 -10.05 6.07
N ALA A 486 -34.84 -9.17 6.98
CA ALA A 486 -35.84 -8.13 6.72
C ALA A 486 -35.43 -7.20 5.55
N TRP A 487 -34.13 -6.95 5.35
CA TRP A 487 -33.63 -6.17 4.21
C TRP A 487 -33.87 -6.86 2.86
N MET A 488 -33.99 -8.19 2.85
CA MET A 488 -34.28 -8.97 1.65
C MET A 488 -35.77 -9.00 1.32
N ALA A 489 -36.64 -8.79 2.31
CA ALA A 489 -38.08 -8.93 2.20
C ALA A 489 -38.72 -7.71 1.53
N GLY A 490 -38.48 -7.54 0.23
CA GLY A 490 -39.20 -6.61 -0.65
C GLY A 490 -40.65 -7.02 -0.95
N GLY A 491 -41.43 -7.40 0.08
CA GLY A 491 -42.90 -7.34 0.05
C GLY A 491 -43.69 -8.39 -0.75
N ALA A 492 -43.13 -9.51 -1.21
CA ALA A 492 -43.93 -10.55 -1.89
C ALA A 492 -43.79 -11.94 -1.23
N PRO A 493 -44.91 -12.61 -0.87
CA PRO A 493 -44.87 -14.01 -0.46
C PRO A 493 -44.53 -14.88 -1.68
N LYS A 494 -43.51 -15.74 -1.55
CA LYS A 494 -43.10 -16.68 -2.61
C LYS A 494 -43.59 -18.09 -2.29
N SER A 495 -43.97 -18.81 -3.36
CA SER A 495 -44.39 -20.21 -3.39
C SER A 495 -43.37 -21.15 -2.71
N GLU A 496 -43.84 -22.27 -2.13
CA GLU A 496 -43.03 -23.32 -1.48
C GLU A 496 -41.92 -23.94 -2.36
N VAL A 497 -41.94 -23.73 -3.68
CA VAL A 497 -40.99 -24.32 -4.64
C VAL A 497 -39.82 -23.37 -4.99
N ALA A 498 -39.93 -22.08 -4.68
CA ALA A 498 -38.89 -21.09 -5.00
C ALA A 498 -37.75 -21.10 -3.97
N PRO A 499 -36.48 -20.84 -4.39
CA PRO A 499 -35.36 -20.76 -3.45
C PRO A 499 -35.58 -19.61 -2.44
N THR A 500 -35.17 -19.83 -1.19
CA THR A 500 -35.28 -18.77 -0.17
C THR A 500 -34.33 -17.61 -0.49
N ALA A 501 -34.60 -16.41 0.03
CA ALA A 501 -33.73 -15.25 -0.17
C ALA A 501 -32.28 -15.52 0.28
N LEU A 502 -32.10 -16.29 1.35
CA LEU A 502 -30.81 -16.71 1.86
C LEU A 502 -30.12 -17.75 0.97
N GLU A 503 -30.86 -18.66 0.33
CA GLU A 503 -30.30 -19.56 -0.68
C GLU A 503 -29.78 -18.77 -1.89
N VAL A 504 -30.51 -17.76 -2.35
CA VAL A 504 -30.12 -16.88 -3.46
C VAL A 504 -28.85 -16.10 -3.11
N LEU A 505 -28.82 -15.45 -1.93
CA LEU A 505 -27.63 -14.74 -1.46
C LEU A 505 -26.44 -15.69 -1.27
N GLY A 506 -26.65 -16.84 -0.65
CA GLY A 506 -25.61 -17.83 -0.41
C GLY A 506 -25.01 -18.36 -1.71
N GLU A 507 -25.84 -18.62 -2.72
CA GLU A 507 -25.39 -19.00 -4.06
C GLU A 507 -24.51 -17.91 -4.69
N ALA A 508 -24.98 -16.65 -4.65
CA ALA A 508 -24.23 -15.52 -5.19
C ALA A 508 -22.91 -15.29 -4.44
N MET A 509 -22.91 -15.33 -3.11
CA MET A 509 -21.70 -15.21 -2.29
C MET A 509 -20.70 -16.33 -2.60
N LEU A 510 -21.15 -17.58 -2.65
CA LEU A 510 -20.27 -18.70 -2.99
C LEU A 510 -19.70 -18.56 -4.40
N ARG A 511 -20.51 -18.13 -5.37
CA ARG A 511 -20.05 -17.81 -6.72
C ARG A 511 -18.94 -16.74 -6.67
N HIS A 512 -19.15 -15.65 -5.93
CA HIS A 512 -18.15 -14.58 -5.83
C HIS A 512 -16.86 -15.05 -5.16
N ILE A 513 -16.91 -15.88 -4.11
CA ILE A 513 -15.70 -16.46 -3.51
C ILE A 513 -14.89 -17.24 -4.56
N LEU A 514 -15.55 -18.05 -5.39
CA LEU A 514 -14.88 -18.81 -6.45
C LEU A 514 -14.35 -17.89 -7.56
N GLN A 515 -15.07 -16.81 -7.91
CA GLN A 515 -14.58 -15.80 -8.85
C GLN A 515 -13.35 -15.06 -8.32
N LEU A 516 -13.26 -14.77 -7.02
CA LEU A 516 -12.15 -14.00 -6.43
C LEU A 516 -10.79 -14.67 -6.60
N GLN A 517 -10.73 -16.00 -6.69
CA GLN A 517 -9.47 -16.69 -6.97
C GLN A 517 -8.88 -16.33 -8.34
N CYS A 518 -9.74 -16.07 -9.33
CA CYS A 518 -9.35 -15.82 -10.72
C CYS A 518 -9.48 -14.35 -11.16
N ASN A 519 -10.35 -13.58 -10.52
CA ASN A 519 -10.70 -12.22 -10.94
C ASN A 519 -10.51 -11.19 -9.81
N GLY A 520 -10.20 -11.63 -8.59
CA GLY A 520 -9.93 -10.74 -7.47
C GLY A 520 -8.61 -10.01 -7.69
N GLN A 521 -8.65 -8.69 -7.67
CA GLN A 521 -7.46 -7.85 -7.91
C GLN A 521 -6.84 -7.40 -6.60
N ALA A 522 -5.53 -7.53 -6.53
CA ALA A 522 -4.73 -7.07 -5.41
C ALA A 522 -4.49 -5.57 -5.54
N VAL A 523 -5.14 -4.77 -4.70
CA VAL A 523 -4.81 -3.36 -4.58
C VAL A 523 -3.49 -3.26 -3.82
N THR A 524 -2.45 -2.78 -4.49
CA THR A 524 -1.11 -2.65 -3.91
C THR A 524 -0.77 -1.20 -3.63
N THR A 525 -0.06 -0.94 -2.54
CA THR A 525 0.52 0.36 -2.24
C THR A 525 2.03 0.23 -2.01
N LEU A 526 2.77 1.31 -2.26
CA LEU A 526 4.18 1.39 -1.90
C LEU A 526 4.27 1.73 -0.41
N ARG A 527 4.86 0.83 0.38
CA ARG A 527 5.19 1.08 1.77
C ARG A 527 6.64 1.53 1.86
N PRO A 528 6.94 2.68 2.49
CA PRO A 528 8.33 3.08 2.75
C PRO A 528 9.05 2.01 3.60
N SER A 529 10.30 1.72 3.28
CA SER A 529 11.21 0.92 4.09
C SER A 529 12.31 1.83 4.65
N GLY A 530 12.47 1.85 5.98
CA GLY A 530 13.37 2.75 6.71
C GLY A 530 12.65 3.82 7.56
N PRO A 531 13.40 4.64 8.34
CA PRO A 531 12.84 5.71 9.15
C PRO A 531 12.10 6.75 8.29
N GLU A 532 10.96 7.27 8.78
CA GLU A 532 10.07 8.17 8.03
C GLU A 532 10.75 9.47 7.53
N ASP A 533 11.89 9.86 8.13
CA ASP A 533 12.72 11.02 7.74
C ASP A 533 13.97 10.64 6.93
N GLY A 534 14.01 9.44 6.36
CA GLY A 534 15.16 8.95 5.57
C GLY A 534 15.44 9.81 4.34
N LEU A 535 16.72 10.19 4.15
CA LEU A 535 17.19 11.02 3.02
C LEU A 535 17.04 10.35 1.64
N VAL A 536 16.84 9.02 1.62
CA VAL A 536 16.60 8.21 0.41
C VAL A 536 15.46 7.25 0.71
N ALA A 537 14.41 7.29 -0.09
CA ALA A 537 13.24 6.44 0.11
C ALA A 537 13.53 4.98 -0.27
N GLY A 538 13.56 4.08 0.71
CA GLY A 538 13.31 2.67 0.43
C GLY A 538 11.80 2.45 0.25
N SER A 539 11.37 1.58 -0.66
CA SER A 539 9.93 1.22 -0.75
C SER A 539 9.71 -0.22 -1.21
N GLY A 540 8.66 -0.86 -0.68
CA GLY A 540 8.20 -2.18 -1.08
C GLY A 540 6.72 -2.17 -1.43
N GLN A 541 6.33 -2.86 -2.50
CA GLN A 541 4.92 -3.06 -2.82
C GLN A 541 4.28 -4.05 -1.85
N VAL A 542 3.23 -3.63 -1.15
CA VAL A 542 2.45 -4.48 -0.25
C VAL A 542 1.01 -4.57 -0.72
N ARG A 543 0.40 -5.75 -0.61
CA ARG A 543 -1.03 -5.93 -0.86
C ARG A 543 -1.81 -5.27 0.27
N LEU A 544 -2.53 -4.20 -0.07
CA LEU A 544 -3.34 -3.42 0.86
C LEU A 544 -4.75 -3.96 0.97
N ALA A 545 -5.37 -4.29 -0.15
CA ALA A 545 -6.75 -4.75 -0.24
C ALA A 545 -6.94 -5.74 -1.38
N THR A 546 -8.11 -6.38 -1.41
CA THR A 546 -8.60 -7.14 -2.57
C THR A 546 -9.90 -6.49 -3.05
N GLY A 547 -10.11 -6.42 -4.36
CA GLY A 547 -11.33 -5.84 -4.93
C GLY A 547 -11.74 -6.44 -6.27
N PHE A 548 -12.98 -6.16 -6.65
CA PHE A 548 -13.54 -6.49 -7.96
C PHE A 548 -13.52 -5.25 -8.87
N PHE A 549 -12.95 -5.42 -10.06
CA PHE A 549 -12.79 -4.37 -11.06
C PHE A 549 -13.28 -4.93 -12.41
N PRO A 550 -14.55 -4.69 -12.78
CA PRO A 550 -15.16 -5.26 -13.99
C PRO A 550 -14.31 -5.08 -15.25
N ALA A 551 -13.91 -3.85 -15.57
CA ALA A 551 -13.16 -3.52 -16.78
C ALA A 551 -11.72 -4.02 -16.72
N LEU A 552 -11.03 -3.87 -15.57
CA LEU A 552 -9.68 -4.44 -15.39
C LEU A 552 -9.67 -5.96 -15.57
N SER A 553 -10.73 -6.66 -15.15
CA SER A 553 -10.86 -8.12 -15.29
C SER A 553 -11.04 -8.57 -16.75
N LEU A 554 -11.23 -7.66 -17.70
CA LEU A 554 -11.25 -7.95 -19.14
C LEU A 554 -9.85 -7.98 -19.78
N LEU A 555 -8.79 -7.55 -19.07
CA LEU A 555 -7.43 -7.67 -19.58
C LEU A 555 -6.93 -9.09 -19.38
N ASN A 556 -6.63 -9.78 -20.49
CA ASN A 556 -6.03 -11.11 -20.47
C ASN A 556 -4.55 -11.07 -20.09
N HIS A 557 -4.03 -12.24 -19.76
CA HIS A 557 -2.66 -12.37 -19.27
C HIS A 557 -1.59 -12.43 -20.37
N SER A 558 -0.48 -11.73 -20.15
CA SER A 558 0.84 -12.00 -20.72
C SER A 558 1.92 -11.92 -19.64
N CYS A 559 2.91 -12.81 -19.68
CA CYS A 559 4.09 -12.73 -18.80
C CYS A 559 5.01 -11.55 -19.15
N ASP A 560 4.78 -10.92 -20.30
CA ASP A 560 5.40 -9.70 -20.81
C ASP A 560 4.26 -8.76 -21.29
N PRO A 561 3.61 -8.02 -20.37
CA PRO A 561 2.40 -7.25 -20.68
C PRO A 561 2.72 -6.00 -21.51
N ASN A 562 1.77 -5.52 -22.31
CA ASN A 562 1.88 -4.21 -22.99
C ASN A 562 1.18 -3.08 -22.22
N THR A 563 0.69 -3.37 -21.01
CA THR A 563 0.07 -2.40 -20.11
C THR A 563 0.77 -2.35 -18.76
N SER A 564 0.68 -1.20 -18.09
CA SER A 564 1.08 -1.01 -16.70
C SER A 564 -0.15 -0.66 -15.85
N VAL A 565 -0.17 -1.12 -14.59
CA VAL A 565 -1.31 -0.99 -13.68
C VAL A 565 -0.87 -0.32 -12.39
N ALA A 566 -1.57 0.74 -12.00
CA ALA A 566 -1.33 1.47 -10.76
C ALA A 566 -2.63 1.70 -10.00
N PHE A 567 -2.56 1.67 -8.67
CA PHE A 567 -3.71 1.90 -7.80
C PHE A 567 -3.55 3.22 -7.03
N HIS A 568 -4.64 3.98 -6.96
CA HIS A 568 -4.77 5.19 -6.16
C HIS A 568 -6.03 5.04 -5.30
N GLY A 569 -5.84 4.71 -4.02
CA GLY A 569 -6.95 4.29 -3.16
C GLY A 569 -7.65 3.05 -3.73
N CYS A 570 -8.96 3.14 -3.97
CA CYS A 570 -9.77 2.09 -4.59
C CYS A 570 -9.93 2.24 -6.12
N THR A 571 -9.20 3.17 -6.74
CA THR A 571 -9.23 3.38 -8.19
C THR A 571 -8.01 2.76 -8.85
N VAL A 572 -8.21 2.05 -9.95
CA VAL A 572 -7.13 1.54 -10.80
C VAL A 572 -6.98 2.41 -12.03
N GLU A 573 -5.73 2.65 -12.41
CA GLU A 573 -5.36 3.20 -13.71
C GLU A 573 -4.54 2.17 -14.49
N VAL A 574 -4.88 1.98 -15.77
CA VAL A 574 -4.14 1.13 -16.70
C VAL A 574 -3.62 2.01 -17.83
N ARG A 575 -2.30 1.99 -18.06
CA ARG A 575 -1.62 2.76 -19.10
C ARG A 575 -0.94 1.85 -20.12
N ALA A 576 -0.78 2.32 -21.34
CA ALA A 576 0.04 1.65 -22.34
C ALA A 576 1.51 1.69 -21.92
N LEU A 577 2.15 0.53 -21.73
CA LEU A 577 3.56 0.44 -21.35
C LEU A 577 4.51 0.73 -22.52
N ARG A 578 4.07 0.38 -23.73
CA ARG A 578 4.79 0.47 -25.00
C ARG A 578 3.80 0.80 -26.11
N PRO A 579 4.23 1.13 -27.34
CA PRO A 579 3.30 1.35 -28.44
C PRO A 579 2.40 0.13 -28.66
N ILE A 580 1.09 0.34 -28.75
CA ILE A 580 0.09 -0.71 -29.00
C ILE A 580 -0.62 -0.39 -30.33
N PRO A 581 -0.36 -1.15 -31.41
CA PRO A 581 -1.02 -0.94 -32.69
C PRO A 581 -2.54 -1.19 -32.64
N LEU A 582 -3.27 -0.54 -33.55
CA LEU A 582 -4.69 -0.79 -33.80
C LEU A 582 -5.00 -2.29 -33.86
N GLY A 583 -6.03 -2.72 -33.12
CA GLY A 583 -6.50 -4.10 -33.09
C GLY A 583 -5.68 -5.05 -32.22
N GLN A 584 -4.52 -4.63 -31.69
CA GLN A 584 -3.76 -5.44 -30.74
C GLN A 584 -4.49 -5.54 -29.40
N GLU A 585 -4.40 -6.70 -28.75
CA GLU A 585 -4.97 -6.96 -27.43
C GLU A 585 -4.21 -6.22 -26.32
N LEU A 586 -4.95 -5.71 -25.33
CA LEU A 586 -4.42 -5.10 -24.13
C LEU A 586 -4.20 -6.21 -23.09
N LEU A 587 -2.93 -6.42 -22.72
CA LEU A 587 -2.49 -7.56 -21.92
C LEU A 587 -1.93 -7.07 -20.59
N HIS A 588 -2.36 -7.72 -19.50
CA HIS A 588 -1.91 -7.50 -18.14
C HIS A 588 -1.06 -8.68 -17.62
N CYS A 589 -0.29 -8.50 -16.55
CA CYS A 589 0.45 -9.57 -15.90
C CYS A 589 -0.21 -9.96 -14.58
N TYR A 590 -0.67 -11.20 -14.44
CA TYR A 590 -1.42 -11.71 -13.28
C TYR A 590 -0.52 -12.07 -12.09
N GLY A 591 0.72 -11.58 -12.08
CA GLY A 591 1.75 -11.87 -11.09
C GLY A 591 3.00 -12.55 -11.70
N PRO A 592 2.86 -13.71 -12.37
CA PRO A 592 3.99 -14.40 -13.00
C PRO A 592 4.60 -13.64 -14.18
N HIS A 593 5.67 -12.88 -13.91
CA HIS A 593 6.36 -12.02 -14.88
C HIS A 593 7.67 -12.64 -15.36
N ARG A 594 8.01 -12.46 -16.64
CA ARG A 594 9.20 -13.08 -17.26
C ARG A 594 10.52 -12.73 -16.59
N CYS A 595 10.69 -11.49 -16.13
CA CYS A 595 11.91 -11.08 -15.43
C CYS A 595 12.08 -11.79 -14.07
N ARG A 596 10.97 -12.19 -13.42
CA ARG A 596 11.03 -12.64 -12.02
C ARG A 596 11.12 -14.16 -11.83
N MET A 597 10.75 -14.94 -12.85
CA MET A 597 10.68 -16.40 -12.78
C MET A 597 10.62 -17.01 -14.19
N GLY A 598 11.14 -18.23 -14.36
CA GLY A 598 11.18 -18.92 -15.66
C GLY A 598 9.82 -19.46 -16.12
N ALA A 599 9.67 -19.68 -17.44
CA ALA A 599 8.41 -20.03 -18.08
C ALA A 599 7.69 -21.26 -17.49
N ALA A 600 8.42 -22.31 -17.11
CA ALA A 600 7.84 -23.51 -16.50
C ALA A 600 7.16 -23.20 -15.15
N GLU A 601 7.82 -22.38 -14.31
CA GLU A 601 7.23 -21.91 -13.06
C GLU A 601 6.05 -20.97 -13.30
N ARG A 602 6.16 -20.05 -14.28
CA ARG A 602 5.05 -19.16 -14.65
C ARG A 602 3.80 -19.94 -15.05
N ARG A 603 3.94 -20.90 -15.97
CA ARG A 603 2.84 -21.76 -16.43
C ARG A 603 2.23 -22.56 -15.28
N ARG A 604 3.06 -23.14 -14.40
CA ARG A 604 2.59 -23.88 -13.22
C ARG A 604 1.75 -22.99 -12.28
N GLN A 605 2.24 -21.79 -11.97
CA GLN A 605 1.52 -20.87 -11.08
C GLN A 605 0.20 -20.38 -11.71
N LEU A 606 0.21 -20.03 -13.00
CA LEU A 606 -0.98 -19.60 -13.73
C LEU A 606 -2.03 -20.72 -13.83
N LEU A 607 -1.59 -21.95 -14.11
CA LEU A 607 -2.48 -23.10 -14.17
C LEU A 607 -3.12 -23.39 -12.79
N ALA A 608 -2.34 -23.31 -11.71
CA ALA A 608 -2.81 -23.60 -10.37
C ALA A 608 -3.87 -22.58 -9.88
N GLN A 609 -3.74 -21.31 -10.25
CA GLN A 609 -4.65 -20.25 -9.78
C GLN A 609 -5.78 -19.92 -10.77
N TYR A 610 -5.45 -19.80 -12.06
CA TYR A 610 -6.35 -19.30 -13.12
C TYR A 610 -6.79 -20.39 -14.10
N PHE A 611 -6.32 -21.62 -13.93
CA PHE A 611 -6.73 -22.80 -14.70
C PHE A 611 -6.47 -22.74 -16.22
N PHE A 612 -5.46 -21.97 -16.65
CA PHE A 612 -5.02 -21.93 -18.04
C PHE A 612 -3.50 -22.04 -18.15
N GLU A 613 -3.02 -22.44 -19.33
CA GLU A 613 -1.60 -22.44 -19.66
C GLU A 613 -1.26 -21.23 -20.54
N CYS A 614 -0.22 -20.49 -20.15
CA CYS A 614 0.19 -19.29 -20.88
C CYS A 614 1.00 -19.62 -22.14
N HIS A 615 0.55 -19.09 -23.27
CA HIS A 615 1.18 -19.22 -24.58
C HIS A 615 1.70 -17.86 -25.11
N CYS A 616 2.02 -16.92 -24.21
CA CYS A 616 2.62 -15.65 -24.63
C CYS A 616 4.02 -15.86 -25.23
N GLN A 617 4.47 -14.92 -26.05
CA GLN A 617 5.75 -14.99 -26.75
C GLN A 617 6.93 -15.29 -25.81
N ALA A 618 7.01 -14.62 -24.66
CA ALA A 618 8.07 -14.85 -23.67
C ALA A 618 8.09 -16.29 -23.13
N CYS A 619 6.92 -16.92 -22.93
CA CYS A 619 6.87 -18.34 -22.53
C CYS A 619 7.24 -19.28 -23.67
N LEU A 620 6.87 -18.95 -24.91
CA LEU A 620 7.19 -19.79 -26.07
C LEU A 620 8.69 -19.76 -26.38
N GLU A 621 9.30 -18.58 -26.38
CA GLU A 621 10.74 -18.41 -26.60
C GLU A 621 11.56 -19.14 -25.54
N GLU A 622 11.22 -19.00 -24.26
CA GLU A 622 11.97 -19.64 -23.17
C GLU A 622 11.87 -21.17 -23.14
N LEU A 623 10.83 -21.74 -23.74
CA LEU A 623 10.59 -23.19 -23.74
C LEU A 623 11.05 -23.89 -25.04
N GLN A 624 11.56 -23.15 -26.02
CA GLN A 624 12.05 -23.75 -27.26
C GLN A 624 13.36 -24.54 -27.04
N PRO A 625 13.47 -25.78 -27.56
CA PRO A 625 14.60 -26.68 -27.31
C PRO A 625 15.90 -26.32 -28.06
N SER A 626 15.91 -25.28 -28.90
CA SER A 626 17.07 -24.93 -29.75
C SER A 626 17.73 -23.63 -29.28
N GLY A 627 18.79 -23.76 -28.48
CA GLY A 627 20.01 -22.97 -28.68
C GLY A 627 20.22 -21.64 -27.93
N ALA A 628 19.92 -21.58 -26.64
CA ALA A 628 20.69 -20.87 -25.59
C ALA A 628 19.86 -20.94 -24.32
N PRO A 629 20.44 -21.15 -23.12
CA PRO A 629 19.68 -20.95 -21.89
C PRO A 629 19.23 -19.48 -21.83
N SER A 630 17.99 -19.21 -22.22
CA SER A 630 17.25 -17.99 -21.87
C SER A 630 16.81 -18.06 -20.40
N ALA A 631 17.63 -18.65 -19.54
CA ALA A 631 17.56 -18.37 -18.13
C ALA A 631 18.16 -16.97 -17.97
N PRO A 632 17.51 -16.05 -17.24
CA PRO A 632 18.10 -14.75 -16.91
C PRO A 632 19.49 -14.85 -16.26
N GLU A 633 19.92 -16.05 -15.84
CA GLU A 633 21.15 -16.34 -15.11
C GLU A 633 22.34 -16.80 -15.98
N ALA A 634 22.13 -17.10 -17.27
CA ALA A 634 23.22 -17.52 -18.16
C ALA A 634 24.24 -16.38 -18.34
N GLY A 635 25.43 -16.53 -17.75
CA GLY A 635 26.47 -15.51 -17.75
C GLY A 635 26.35 -14.44 -16.66
N LEU A 636 25.35 -14.53 -15.75
CA LEU A 636 25.32 -13.67 -14.56
C LEU A 636 26.26 -14.16 -13.45
N PHE A 637 26.64 -15.43 -13.45
CA PHE A 637 27.67 -15.96 -12.57
C PHE A 637 29.05 -15.84 -13.23
N ARG A 638 30.04 -15.43 -12.45
CA ARG A 638 31.46 -15.33 -12.83
C ARG A 638 32.27 -16.43 -12.16
N CYS A 639 33.27 -16.92 -12.88
CA CYS A 639 34.23 -17.87 -12.35
C CYS A 639 35.05 -17.22 -11.23
N PRO A 640 35.04 -17.76 -10.00
CA PRO A 640 35.83 -17.20 -8.90
C PRO A 640 37.33 -17.16 -9.16
N ALA A 641 37.85 -17.99 -10.07
CA ALA A 641 39.27 -18.05 -10.39
C ALA A 641 39.72 -17.06 -11.48
N CYS A 642 38.89 -16.79 -12.49
CA CYS A 642 39.31 -16.00 -13.65
C CYS A 642 38.29 -14.95 -14.13
N GLN A 643 37.18 -14.78 -13.40
CA GLN A 643 36.12 -13.79 -13.63
C GLN A 643 35.37 -13.89 -14.97
N ARG A 644 35.66 -14.91 -15.79
CA ARG A 644 34.90 -15.23 -17.00
C ARG A 644 33.50 -15.77 -16.68
N PRO A 645 32.52 -15.62 -17.58
CA PRO A 645 31.17 -16.14 -17.37
C PRO A 645 31.14 -17.64 -17.11
N MET A 646 30.27 -18.07 -16.23
CA MET A 646 29.96 -19.48 -15.99
C MET A 646 28.79 -19.90 -16.89
N GLN A 647 28.84 -21.12 -17.44
CA GLN A 647 27.87 -21.66 -18.38
C GLN A 647 27.51 -23.12 -18.04
N GLY A 648 26.33 -23.57 -18.47
CA GLY A 648 25.83 -24.92 -18.21
C GLY A 648 24.55 -24.92 -17.40
N SER A 649 24.04 -26.11 -17.08
CA SER A 649 22.89 -26.33 -16.19
C SER A 649 23.24 -27.41 -15.17
N GLY A 650 22.87 -27.18 -13.90
CA GLY A 650 23.13 -28.11 -12.79
C GLY A 650 24.58 -28.10 -12.31
N THR A 651 25.54 -28.29 -13.22
CA THR A 651 26.97 -28.05 -12.97
C THR A 651 27.48 -26.98 -13.92
N LEU A 652 27.81 -25.82 -13.37
CA LEU A 652 28.32 -24.70 -14.13
C LEU A 652 29.82 -24.85 -14.37
N ARG A 653 30.26 -24.58 -15.59
CA ARG A 653 31.66 -24.61 -16.01
C ARG A 653 32.10 -23.22 -16.45
N CYS A 654 33.36 -22.90 -16.20
CA CYS A 654 33.94 -21.68 -16.72
C CYS A 654 33.94 -21.70 -18.25
N SER A 655 33.51 -20.60 -18.87
CA SER A 655 33.56 -20.41 -20.33
C SER A 655 34.98 -20.24 -20.89
N GLY A 656 35.99 -20.10 -20.02
CA GLY A 656 37.37 -19.96 -20.43
C GLY A 656 37.97 -21.28 -20.88
N GLY A 657 38.42 -21.37 -22.14
CA GLY A 657 39.01 -22.60 -22.70
C GLY A 657 40.26 -23.14 -21.99
N THR A 658 40.89 -22.35 -21.12
CA THR A 658 42.06 -22.73 -20.30
C THR A 658 41.74 -22.90 -18.81
N CYS A 659 40.51 -22.62 -18.38
CA CYS A 659 40.10 -22.64 -16.99
C CYS A 659 39.14 -23.80 -16.74
N ASN A 660 39.59 -24.83 -16.02
CA ASN A 660 38.80 -26.03 -15.73
C ASN A 660 37.91 -25.88 -14.48
N TYR A 661 37.63 -24.64 -14.06
CA TYR A 661 36.79 -24.40 -12.88
C TYR A 661 35.35 -24.85 -13.19
N GLN A 662 34.81 -25.68 -12.31
CA GLN A 662 33.43 -26.15 -12.37
C GLN A 662 32.85 -26.20 -10.95
N VAL A 663 31.56 -25.92 -10.83
CA VAL A 663 30.88 -25.88 -9.54
C VAL A 663 29.41 -26.27 -9.72
N PRO A 664 28.81 -27.03 -8.78
CA PRO A 664 27.36 -27.22 -8.75
C PRO A 664 26.64 -25.87 -8.65
N GLU A 665 25.57 -25.71 -9.42
CA GLU A 665 24.76 -24.49 -9.44
C GLU A 665 24.16 -24.16 -8.06
N GLU A 666 23.85 -25.19 -7.26
CA GLU A 666 23.37 -25.06 -5.88
C GLU A 666 24.35 -24.33 -4.95
N ASP A 667 25.66 -24.39 -5.23
CA ASP A 667 26.66 -23.72 -4.40
C ASP A 667 26.57 -22.21 -4.54
N PHE A 668 26.38 -21.70 -5.76
CA PHE A 668 26.12 -20.28 -5.98
C PHE A 668 24.78 -19.86 -5.38
N HIS A 669 23.74 -20.70 -5.47
CA HIS A 669 22.47 -20.42 -4.80
C HIS A 669 22.62 -20.31 -3.28
N ARG A 670 23.42 -21.17 -2.64
CA ARG A 670 23.74 -21.07 -1.20
C ARG A 670 24.48 -19.77 -0.87
N ARG A 671 25.43 -19.35 -1.70
CA ARG A 671 26.13 -18.07 -1.54
C ARG A 671 25.19 -16.88 -1.71
N LEU A 672 24.27 -16.91 -2.68
CA LEU A 672 23.24 -15.88 -2.86
C LEU A 672 22.33 -15.77 -1.63
N LEU A 673 21.92 -16.89 -1.03
CA LEU A 673 21.15 -16.90 0.21
C LEU A 673 21.92 -16.28 1.37
N ARG A 674 23.22 -16.56 1.49
CA ARG A 674 24.09 -15.94 2.49
C ARG A 674 24.19 -14.43 2.29
N LEU A 675 24.44 -13.96 1.07
CA LEU A 675 24.48 -12.53 0.75
C LEU A 675 23.17 -11.83 1.13
N ARG A 676 22.03 -12.46 0.85
CA ARG A 676 20.72 -11.93 1.24
C ARG A 676 20.59 -11.77 2.75
N GLY A 677 21.02 -12.77 3.53
CA GLY A 677 21.01 -12.69 4.99
C GLY A 677 21.88 -11.53 5.51
N LEU A 678 23.08 -11.37 4.96
CA LEU A 678 23.98 -10.28 5.35
C LEU A 678 23.43 -8.89 4.97
N ALA A 679 22.83 -8.75 3.79
CA ALA A 679 22.20 -7.51 3.36
C ALA A 679 21.02 -7.13 4.28
N GLN A 680 20.24 -8.12 4.75
CA GLN A 680 19.16 -7.90 5.70
C GLN A 680 19.70 -7.45 7.07
N SER A 681 20.76 -8.09 7.58
CA SER A 681 21.39 -7.64 8.83
C SER A 681 21.96 -6.21 8.70
N ALA A 682 22.46 -5.81 7.54
CA ALA A 682 22.89 -4.43 7.31
C ALA A 682 21.72 -3.43 7.33
N GLU A 683 20.56 -3.81 6.83
CA GLU A 683 19.33 -3.00 6.91
C GLU A 683 18.89 -2.80 8.36
N GLU A 684 18.93 -3.85 9.19
CA GLU A 684 18.67 -3.74 10.63
C GLU A 684 19.64 -2.77 11.32
N LEU A 685 20.93 -2.80 10.97
CA LEU A 685 21.92 -1.86 11.50
C LEU A 685 21.61 -0.41 11.08
N LEU A 686 21.11 -0.19 9.85
CA LEU A 686 20.70 1.14 9.38
C LEU A 686 19.50 1.67 10.15
N GLU A 687 18.49 0.83 10.40
CA GLU A 687 17.32 1.21 11.19
C GLU A 687 17.70 1.65 12.61
N HIS A 688 18.74 1.04 13.19
CA HIS A 688 19.29 1.41 14.50
C HIS A 688 20.35 2.53 14.42
N SER A 689 20.48 3.21 13.28
CA SER A 689 21.44 4.32 13.05
C SER A 689 22.91 3.93 13.24
N GLN A 690 23.25 2.65 13.09
CA GLN A 690 24.62 2.13 13.20
C GLN A 690 25.33 2.16 11.84
N LEU A 691 25.43 3.36 11.25
CA LEU A 691 25.88 3.56 9.86
C LEU A 691 27.26 2.95 9.55
N GLY A 692 28.21 3.06 10.49
CA GLY A 692 29.57 2.53 10.29
C GLY A 692 29.62 1.01 10.17
N GLN A 693 28.88 0.30 11.02
CA GLN A 693 28.82 -1.18 10.98
C GLN A 693 28.06 -1.66 9.74
N ALA A 694 26.96 -0.97 9.39
CA ALA A 694 26.21 -1.25 8.17
C ALA A 694 27.09 -1.11 6.92
N LEU A 695 27.88 -0.02 6.84
CA LEU A 695 28.79 0.22 5.72
C LEU A 695 29.85 -0.87 5.60
N GLU A 696 30.51 -1.24 6.71
CA GLU A 696 31.54 -2.28 6.70
C GLU A 696 30.97 -3.63 6.26
N LEU A 697 29.78 -3.98 6.76
CA LEU A 697 29.09 -5.22 6.39
C LEU A 697 28.73 -5.25 4.90
N LEU A 698 28.16 -4.15 4.38
CA LEU A 698 27.77 -4.06 2.97
C LEU A 698 28.99 -4.05 2.03
N GLN A 699 30.11 -3.44 2.42
CA GLN A 699 31.35 -3.51 1.66
C GLN A 699 31.88 -4.95 1.57
N LYS A 700 31.84 -5.69 2.68
CA LYS A 700 32.17 -7.13 2.68
C LYS A 700 31.21 -7.93 1.80
N CYS A 701 29.91 -7.63 1.85
CA CYS A 701 28.91 -8.26 0.98
C CYS A 701 29.20 -8.01 -0.49
N ARG A 702 29.54 -6.76 -0.85
CA ARG A 702 29.88 -6.39 -2.23
C ARG A 702 31.10 -7.17 -2.72
N LEU A 703 32.17 -7.23 -1.94
CA LEU A 703 33.39 -7.97 -2.32
C LEU A 703 33.13 -9.47 -2.47
N ASP A 704 32.34 -10.08 -1.57
CA ASP A 704 31.93 -11.49 -1.71
C ASP A 704 31.10 -11.67 -2.98
N ALA A 705 30.14 -10.78 -3.25
CA ALA A 705 29.29 -10.81 -4.44
C ALA A 705 30.10 -10.64 -5.75
N GLU A 706 31.01 -9.67 -5.84
CA GLU A 706 31.88 -9.43 -7.00
C GLU A 706 32.74 -10.64 -7.35
N SER A 707 33.08 -11.49 -6.37
CA SER A 707 33.89 -12.68 -6.62
C SER A 707 33.19 -13.72 -7.52
N PHE A 708 31.86 -13.70 -7.62
CA PHE A 708 31.10 -14.70 -8.40
C PHE A 708 29.88 -14.17 -9.13
N LEU A 709 29.53 -12.89 -9.01
CA LEU A 709 28.41 -12.27 -9.69
C LEU A 709 28.89 -11.25 -10.72
N SER A 710 28.18 -11.18 -11.82
CA SER A 710 28.33 -10.09 -12.78
C SER A 710 27.74 -8.78 -12.22
N PRO A 711 28.25 -7.61 -12.64
CA PRO A 711 27.65 -6.32 -12.27
C PRO A 711 26.16 -6.19 -12.67
N ALA A 712 25.72 -6.95 -13.68
CA ALA A 712 24.32 -6.97 -14.14
C ALA A 712 23.40 -7.85 -13.27
N HIS A 713 23.93 -8.61 -12.31
CA HIS A 713 23.12 -9.47 -11.46
C HIS A 713 22.30 -8.64 -10.46
N LEU A 714 20.99 -8.87 -10.34
CA LEU A 714 20.12 -8.07 -9.46
C LEU A 714 20.60 -7.96 -8.01
N ARG A 715 21.15 -9.04 -7.43
CA ARG A 715 21.71 -9.01 -6.06
C ARG A 715 22.90 -8.04 -5.93
N MET A 716 23.68 -7.81 -7.00
CA MET A 716 24.68 -6.74 -7.01
C MET A 716 24.00 -5.39 -6.94
N GLY A 717 22.96 -5.16 -7.75
CA GLY A 717 22.17 -3.93 -7.73
C GLY A 717 21.57 -3.63 -6.35
N GLU A 718 20.99 -4.62 -5.69
CA GLU A 718 20.44 -4.49 -4.33
C GLU A 718 21.52 -4.10 -3.30
N ILE A 719 22.71 -4.72 -3.35
CA ILE A 719 23.82 -4.35 -2.45
C ILE A 719 24.27 -2.91 -2.71
N GLU A 720 24.35 -2.50 -3.98
CA GLU A 720 24.68 -1.13 -4.37
C GLU A 720 23.63 -0.11 -3.91
N ASP A 721 22.33 -0.40 -4.06
CA ASP A 721 21.24 0.44 -3.53
C ASP A 721 21.36 0.63 -2.01
N ARG A 722 21.63 -0.45 -1.25
CA ARG A 722 21.84 -0.33 0.20
C ARG A 722 23.08 0.48 0.56
N LEU A 723 24.18 0.31 -0.18
CA LEU A 723 25.38 1.14 0.00
C LEU A 723 25.06 2.62 -0.27
N ALA A 724 24.26 2.93 -1.29
CA ALA A 724 23.85 4.30 -1.57
C ALA A 724 23.04 4.91 -0.41
N GLN A 725 22.11 4.14 0.18
CA GLN A 725 21.34 4.58 1.35
C GLN A 725 22.25 4.94 2.54
N VAL A 726 23.24 4.09 2.85
CA VAL A 726 24.19 4.35 3.95
C VAL A 726 25.03 5.60 3.70
N GLN A 727 25.49 5.77 2.45
CA GLN A 727 26.34 6.88 2.05
C GLN A 727 25.57 8.21 2.07
N ALA A 728 24.33 8.21 1.58
CA ALA A 728 23.44 9.37 1.66
C ALA A 728 23.13 9.74 3.12
N ALA A 729 22.85 8.74 3.98
CA ALA A 729 22.68 8.96 5.42
C ALA A 729 23.93 9.53 6.10
N SER A 730 25.12 9.25 5.54
CA SER A 730 26.40 9.80 5.99
C SER A 730 26.73 11.18 5.37
N GLY A 731 25.85 11.76 4.56
CA GLY A 731 26.08 13.02 3.85
C GLY A 731 27.05 12.94 2.67
N ARG A 732 27.42 11.73 2.23
CA ARG A 732 28.36 11.48 1.11
C ARG A 732 27.61 11.30 -0.20
N TRP A 733 27.04 12.39 -0.70
CA TRP A 733 26.13 12.42 -1.85
C TRP A 733 26.74 11.90 -3.16
N GLN A 734 27.99 12.27 -3.46
CA GLN A 734 28.68 11.84 -4.68
C GLN A 734 28.91 10.32 -4.70
N GLU A 735 29.32 9.76 -3.56
CA GLU A 735 29.51 8.31 -3.40
C GLU A 735 28.16 7.59 -3.55
N ALA A 736 27.11 8.09 -2.89
CA ALA A 736 25.76 7.55 -2.99
C ALA A 736 25.24 7.53 -4.43
N ALA A 737 25.44 8.62 -5.18
CA ALA A 737 25.07 8.69 -6.59
C ALA A 737 25.85 7.67 -7.44
N GLY A 738 27.13 7.46 -7.16
CA GLY A 738 27.95 6.45 -7.81
C GLY A 738 27.44 5.01 -7.58
N HIS A 739 27.00 4.71 -6.36
CA HIS A 739 26.35 3.44 -6.03
C HIS A 739 25.01 3.27 -6.76
N LEU A 740 24.15 4.30 -6.76
CA LEU A 740 22.86 4.25 -7.47
C LEU A 740 23.03 4.06 -8.98
N ARG A 741 24.03 4.67 -9.61
CA ARG A 741 24.32 4.43 -11.04
C ARG A 741 24.62 2.95 -11.33
N ARG A 742 25.33 2.26 -10.44
CA ARG A 742 25.59 0.81 -10.57
C ARG A 742 24.33 -0.02 -10.30
N SER A 743 23.51 0.39 -9.33
CA SER A 743 22.18 -0.21 -9.09
C SER A 743 21.31 -0.13 -10.34
N ILE A 744 21.18 1.07 -10.92
CA ILE A 744 20.41 1.32 -12.16
C ILE A 744 20.89 0.41 -13.29
N GLN A 745 22.20 0.27 -13.51
CA GLN A 745 22.72 -0.62 -14.55
C GLN A 745 22.28 -2.07 -14.37
N ALA A 746 22.30 -2.60 -13.14
CA ALA A 746 21.84 -3.95 -12.85
C ALA A 746 20.32 -4.11 -13.06
N VAL A 747 19.55 -3.10 -12.65
CA VAL A 747 18.09 -3.08 -12.77
C VAL A 747 17.65 -2.95 -14.23
N GLU A 748 18.25 -2.04 -15.00
CA GLU A 748 17.97 -1.85 -16.43
C GLU A 748 18.37 -3.10 -17.25
N ALA A 749 19.47 -3.76 -16.90
CA ALA A 749 19.89 -5.00 -17.56
C ALA A 749 18.89 -6.15 -17.36
N HIS A 750 18.19 -6.17 -16.22
CA HIS A 750 17.29 -7.26 -15.86
C HIS A 750 15.82 -6.99 -16.21
N PHE A 751 15.32 -5.79 -15.95
CA PHE A 751 13.92 -5.40 -16.17
C PHE A 751 13.70 -4.56 -17.43
N GLY A 752 14.78 -4.01 -18.01
CA GLY A 752 14.73 -3.05 -19.10
C GLY A 752 14.75 -1.59 -18.61
N PRO A 753 15.22 -0.64 -19.44
CA PRO A 753 15.37 0.77 -19.05
C PRO A 753 14.05 1.54 -18.88
N ALA A 754 12.96 1.02 -19.43
CA ALA A 754 11.62 1.60 -19.34
C ALA A 754 10.75 0.87 -18.30
N SER A 755 11.34 0.17 -17.33
CA SER A 755 10.60 -0.53 -16.28
C SER A 755 10.29 0.38 -15.09
N ILE A 756 9.28 0.02 -14.30
CA ILE A 756 8.97 0.72 -13.06
C ILE A 756 10.14 0.60 -12.08
N GLU A 757 10.82 -0.54 -12.04
CA GLU A 757 12.00 -0.75 -11.20
C GLU A 757 13.14 0.22 -11.56
N ALA A 758 13.40 0.43 -12.86
CA ALA A 758 14.41 1.40 -13.31
C ALA A 758 14.01 2.84 -12.96
N GLY A 759 12.73 3.17 -13.13
CA GLY A 759 12.19 4.48 -12.74
C GLY A 759 12.32 4.77 -11.24
N GLN A 760 12.13 3.76 -10.38
CA GLN A 760 12.30 3.88 -8.93
C GLN A 760 13.76 4.13 -8.53
N GLU A 761 14.72 3.45 -9.15
CA GLU A 761 16.15 3.69 -8.89
C GLU A 761 16.59 5.07 -9.42
N LEU A 762 16.07 5.50 -10.58
CA LEU A 762 16.29 6.85 -11.11
C LEU A 762 15.71 7.94 -10.20
N PHE A 763 14.55 7.69 -9.59
CA PHE A 763 13.94 8.59 -8.61
C PHE A 763 14.85 8.77 -7.37
N LYS A 764 15.37 7.67 -6.81
CA LYS A 764 16.36 7.74 -5.71
C LYS A 764 17.61 8.52 -6.13
N LEU A 765 18.11 8.31 -7.35
CA LEU A 765 19.27 9.05 -7.88
C LEU A 765 18.98 10.55 -7.97
N ALA A 766 17.80 10.93 -8.47
CA ALA A 766 17.37 12.32 -8.50
C ALA A 766 17.36 12.95 -7.10
N GLN A 767 16.79 12.26 -6.10
CA GLN A 767 16.78 12.74 -4.71
C GLN A 767 18.19 12.93 -4.14
N VAL A 768 19.09 11.95 -4.34
CA VAL A 768 20.47 12.02 -3.85
C VAL A 768 21.23 13.19 -4.49
N LEU A 769 21.11 13.38 -5.81
CA LEU A 769 21.78 14.46 -6.53
C LEU A 769 21.22 15.83 -6.16
N PHE A 770 19.90 15.94 -6.00
CA PHE A 770 19.22 17.16 -5.57
C PHE A 770 19.67 17.57 -4.16
N ASN A 771 19.66 16.63 -3.20
CA ASN A 771 20.13 16.86 -1.84
C ASN A 771 21.64 17.18 -1.79
N GLY A 772 22.43 16.58 -2.70
CA GLY A 772 23.84 16.86 -2.90
C GLY A 772 24.15 18.19 -3.61
N ARG A 773 23.12 18.95 -4.03
CA ARG A 773 23.25 20.22 -4.77
C ARG A 773 23.99 20.12 -6.10
N LEU A 774 23.94 18.96 -6.75
CA LEU A 774 24.54 18.71 -8.06
C LEU A 774 23.53 19.05 -9.17
N ALA A 775 23.22 20.34 -9.33
CA ALA A 775 22.03 20.78 -10.08
C ALA A 775 21.92 20.25 -11.53
N PRO A 776 22.98 20.26 -12.37
CA PRO A 776 22.87 19.74 -13.74
C PRO A 776 22.60 18.23 -13.79
N GLU A 777 23.30 17.45 -12.96
CA GLU A 777 23.12 16.00 -12.88
C GLU A 777 21.74 15.65 -12.30
N ALA A 778 21.30 16.39 -11.29
CA ALA A 778 19.98 16.24 -10.68
C ALA A 778 18.87 16.51 -11.71
N LEU A 779 18.99 17.55 -12.53
CA LEU A 779 17.98 17.87 -13.55
C LEU A 779 17.86 16.74 -14.58
N GLN A 780 19.00 16.22 -15.04
CA GLN A 780 19.01 15.09 -15.97
C GLN A 780 18.40 13.83 -15.36
N ALA A 781 18.76 13.50 -14.11
CA ALA A 781 18.20 12.35 -13.40
C ALA A 781 16.68 12.50 -13.19
N THR A 782 16.22 13.69 -12.80
CA THR A 782 14.80 14.02 -12.62
C THR A 782 14.01 13.85 -13.91
N GLN A 783 14.51 14.39 -15.04
CA GLN A 783 13.85 14.26 -16.35
C GLN A 783 13.76 12.80 -16.81
N ARG A 784 14.84 12.02 -16.61
CA ARG A 784 14.83 10.58 -16.92
C ARG A 784 13.86 9.80 -16.03
N ALA A 785 13.85 10.08 -14.73
CA ALA A 785 12.93 9.45 -13.78
C ALA A 785 11.47 9.77 -14.13
N GLU A 786 11.17 11.04 -14.43
CA GLU A 786 9.83 11.49 -14.83
C GLU A 786 9.37 10.78 -16.10
N ALA A 787 10.22 10.72 -17.14
CA ALA A 787 9.88 10.09 -18.41
C ALA A 787 9.52 8.60 -18.27
N VAL A 788 10.23 7.86 -17.40
CA VAL A 788 9.95 6.45 -17.15
C VAL A 788 8.72 6.30 -16.24
N LEU A 789 8.70 6.97 -15.09
CA LEU A 789 7.64 6.81 -14.09
C LEU A 789 6.28 7.30 -14.59
N TRP A 790 6.24 8.30 -15.47
CA TRP A 790 4.99 8.79 -16.08
C TRP A 790 4.21 7.70 -16.83
N VAL A 791 4.90 6.73 -17.41
CA VAL A 791 4.28 5.62 -18.15
C VAL A 791 3.61 4.62 -17.20
N HIS A 792 4.07 4.55 -15.95
CA HIS A 792 3.65 3.54 -14.98
C HIS A 792 2.74 4.08 -13.88
N LEU A 793 2.98 5.30 -13.43
CA LEU A 793 2.28 5.91 -12.30
C LEU A 793 1.07 6.72 -12.79
N GLY A 794 0.09 6.89 -11.92
CA GLY A 794 -1.07 7.72 -12.25
C GLY A 794 -0.76 9.21 -12.15
N THR A 795 -1.65 10.03 -12.71
CA THR A 795 -1.51 11.50 -12.71
C THR A 795 -1.45 12.11 -11.31
N GLU A 796 -2.01 11.42 -10.31
CA GLU A 796 -2.03 11.84 -8.91
C GLU A 796 -0.88 11.25 -8.08
N SER A 797 0.13 10.66 -8.73
CA SER A 797 1.27 10.07 -8.04
C SER A 797 2.08 11.13 -7.29
N PRO A 798 2.27 10.99 -5.96
CA PRO A 798 3.13 11.89 -5.19
C PRO A 798 4.57 11.89 -5.68
N GLN A 799 5.08 10.76 -6.18
CA GLN A 799 6.44 10.65 -6.71
C GLN A 799 6.63 11.48 -8.00
N LEU A 800 5.63 11.50 -8.87
CA LEU A 800 5.67 12.35 -10.08
C LEU A 800 5.55 13.83 -9.71
N GLN A 801 4.73 14.16 -8.73
CA GLN A 801 4.61 15.52 -8.24
C GLN A 801 5.94 16.02 -7.64
N GLU A 802 6.59 15.21 -6.82
CA GLU A 802 7.90 15.52 -6.24
C GLU A 802 8.96 15.74 -7.33
N LEU A 803 9.03 14.88 -8.34
CA LEU A 803 9.96 15.06 -9.47
C LEU A 803 9.71 16.38 -10.21
N ARG A 804 8.45 16.76 -10.44
CA ARG A 804 8.09 18.01 -11.12
C ARG A 804 8.48 19.23 -10.28
N GLU A 805 8.27 19.17 -8.98
CA GLU A 805 8.68 20.24 -8.04
C GLU A 805 10.20 20.37 -7.98
N MET A 806 10.92 19.26 -7.88
CA MET A 806 12.39 19.24 -7.97
C MET A 806 12.87 19.82 -9.29
N ARG A 807 12.25 19.45 -10.41
CA ARG A 807 12.59 19.95 -11.74
C ARG A 807 12.40 21.46 -11.85
N ALA A 808 11.23 21.98 -11.44
CA ALA A 808 10.94 23.40 -11.47
C ALA A 808 11.96 24.20 -10.64
N CYS A 809 12.31 23.70 -9.45
CA CYS A 809 13.33 24.30 -8.60
C CYS A 809 14.72 24.33 -9.26
N LEU A 810 15.12 23.23 -9.91
CA LEU A 810 16.42 23.14 -10.59
C LEU A 810 16.48 24.02 -11.84
N GLU A 811 15.40 24.10 -12.62
CA GLU A 811 15.30 24.95 -13.81
C GLU A 811 15.40 26.43 -13.43
N GLU A 812 14.70 26.87 -12.39
CA GLU A 812 14.81 28.24 -11.86
C GLU A 812 16.25 28.53 -11.40
N LEU A 813 16.86 27.61 -10.64
CA LEU A 813 18.23 27.78 -10.14
C LEU A 813 19.23 27.91 -11.29
N LEU A 814 19.14 27.06 -12.32
CA LEU A 814 20.04 27.11 -13.48
C LEU A 814 19.82 28.35 -14.37
N GLN A 815 18.60 28.90 -14.40
CA GLN A 815 18.30 30.16 -15.10
C GLN A 815 18.86 31.39 -14.36
N THR A 816 18.99 31.32 -13.04
CA THR A 816 19.53 32.41 -12.20
C THR A 816 21.06 32.43 -12.09
N LEU A 817 21.76 31.41 -12.61
CA LEU A 817 23.22 31.42 -12.64
C LEU A 817 23.72 32.36 -13.75
N PRO A 818 24.59 33.35 -13.44
CA PRO A 818 25.18 34.20 -14.46
C PRO A 818 25.99 33.36 -15.45
N ALA A 819 25.94 33.72 -16.74
CA ALA A 819 26.53 32.98 -17.85
C ALA A 819 28.07 32.96 -17.88
N GLU A 820 28.75 33.34 -16.79
CA GLU A 820 30.21 33.40 -16.70
C GLU A 820 30.72 32.40 -15.65
N ASP A 821 30.98 31.17 -16.10
CA ASP A 821 32.03 30.27 -15.57
C ASP A 821 32.08 28.92 -16.33
N THR A 822 31.93 28.94 -17.66
CA THR A 822 32.14 27.74 -18.51
C THR A 822 33.43 27.78 -19.32
N SER A 823 34.39 28.62 -18.95
CA SER A 823 35.69 28.68 -19.61
C SER A 823 36.85 28.85 -18.63
N GLU A 824 37.07 27.90 -17.74
CA GLU A 824 38.43 27.66 -17.20
C GLU A 824 38.50 26.26 -16.58
N GLY A 825 39.27 25.35 -17.20
CA GLY A 825 39.53 24.02 -16.66
C GLY A 825 39.49 22.83 -17.63
N LEU A 826 39.82 23.03 -18.91
CA LEU A 826 40.24 21.94 -19.81
C LEU A 826 41.70 22.19 -20.19
N LEU A 827 42.61 21.61 -19.40
CA LEU A 827 43.95 21.17 -19.80
C LEU A 827 44.35 19.97 -18.93
#